data_AF-A0A7S0PN46-F1
#
_entry.id   AF-A0A7S0PN46-F1
#
_cell.length_a   1.000
_cell.length_b   1.000
_cell.length_c   1.000
_cell.angle_alpha   90.00
_cell.angle_beta   90.00
_cell.angle_gamma   90.00
#
_symmetry.space_group_name_H-M   'P 1'
#
loop_
_entity.id
_entity.type
_entity.pdbx_description
1 polymer ?
#
loop_
_entity_poly.entity_id
_entity_poly.type
_entity_poly.pdbx_seq_one_letter_code
_entity_poly.pdbx_strand_id
1 'polypeptide(L)'
;MGGRRTPRPTRRPVAVGLALLLLVSFASLVQPVEGKMTAIKRTSSGGPLRRSTRNVGGQPRAPDGDGPAVSKRTYRGSFQLDGVPWQRHRDPKSGKEYYFNVATKESAWDDPRRAARETEEARGGGPSGDGPSGDGPSSAGPSGDSPSGEPPRVVKRPGEAPRDPESVVDRRHPAEKWYGSGDQTARRPIDAREAFQRKAEARERVRAAKKFDRARQAAGAPPAPTRHGGPFFVSGVVAVAVLATVSSAIAWLVRSIASVRAMRGPGGTQDDTEPLAVELRALATAQLRKWFARAEERTRRRRREWNELVADVTRSRSARDAYAKISCAIANAERAPELAAVGRFLIAVYYFNLCADKYGEYAWRWRYREYAERYGLTNLASDAASTSTFGVSDAVTPSGFPWIAAFVVTCTTMMCQGVHPTRCSLFMLAYDVMDNIGLFLDVFATGKTALNELAMKKIAMFGCTCLLVAHHVKDGAGYGAKGGDQGGRGDANDPFAALAMDDDPFDGDGKVSARRRDERVGAKKSAALLAARCAMAALFFFVGLAQIKRIVARDFALFSSRKQTTPLAGGYRDGHDNNWLLLEFALATPLAVGWGGHAVTRALTLTLFAEAFGCWRFWAPRTFRPDHARAHFVTNLACGGGLMLLQAFGAGRYTVDNYVHRNKKKT
;
A
#
# COMPACT_ATOMS: atom_id res chain seq x y z
N MET A 1 24.80 -36.04 -8.63
CA MET A 1 25.45 -35.06 -9.52
C MET A 1 24.51 -33.88 -9.73
N GLY A 2 24.98 -32.66 -9.42
CA GLY A 2 24.16 -31.48 -9.22
C GLY A 2 23.69 -30.80 -10.51
N GLY A 3 22.36 -30.72 -10.68
CA GLY A 3 21.73 -29.92 -11.74
C GLY A 3 21.51 -28.48 -11.29
N ARG A 4 22.38 -27.55 -11.73
CA ARG A 4 22.21 -26.10 -11.54
C ARG A 4 21.00 -25.62 -12.35
N ARG A 5 19.93 -25.21 -11.66
CA ARG A 5 18.78 -24.49 -12.23
C ARG A 5 19.22 -23.07 -12.60
N THR A 6 19.18 -22.71 -13.88
CA THR A 6 19.32 -21.32 -14.31
C THR A 6 17.95 -20.63 -14.33
N PRO A 7 17.77 -19.47 -13.68
CA PRO A 7 16.50 -18.77 -13.65
C PRO A 7 16.27 -18.01 -14.96
N ARG A 8 15.08 -18.18 -15.57
CA ARG A 8 14.66 -17.39 -16.74
C ARG A 8 14.46 -15.91 -16.35
N PRO A 9 14.89 -14.95 -17.19
CA PRO A 9 14.63 -13.53 -16.96
C PRO A 9 13.14 -13.25 -17.18
N THR A 10 12.43 -12.92 -16.11
CA THR A 10 11.03 -12.46 -16.21
C THR A 10 11.03 -11.02 -16.73
N ARG A 11 10.16 -10.66 -17.67
CA ARG A 11 9.97 -9.26 -18.16
C ARG A 11 9.28 -8.33 -17.14
N ARG A 12 8.93 -8.85 -15.96
CA ARG A 12 8.19 -8.14 -14.90
C ARG A 12 8.97 -7.10 -14.06
N PRO A 13 10.30 -7.21 -13.83
CA PRO A 13 11.04 -6.16 -13.13
C PRO A 13 11.16 -4.90 -13.97
N VAL A 14 11.04 -4.99 -15.31
CA VAL A 14 11.02 -3.82 -16.21
C VAL A 14 9.75 -2.99 -16.01
N ALA A 15 8.58 -3.64 -15.88
CA ALA A 15 7.32 -2.95 -15.64
C ALA A 15 7.25 -2.29 -14.24
N VAL A 16 7.79 -2.96 -13.22
CA VAL A 16 7.91 -2.39 -11.86
C VAL A 16 8.94 -1.27 -11.81
N GLY A 17 10.06 -1.43 -12.51
CA GLY A 17 11.05 -0.37 -12.72
C GLY A 17 10.43 0.85 -13.39
N LEU A 18 9.58 0.66 -14.42
CA LEU A 18 8.83 1.72 -15.10
C LEU A 18 7.78 2.37 -14.21
N ALA A 19 7.06 1.62 -13.38
CA ALA A 19 6.09 2.17 -12.43
C ALA A 19 6.77 2.98 -11.32
N LEU A 20 7.93 2.52 -10.81
CA LEU A 20 8.75 3.27 -9.87
C LEU A 20 9.40 4.50 -10.54
N LEU A 21 9.83 4.40 -11.79
CA LEU A 21 10.30 5.55 -12.57
C LEU A 21 9.18 6.55 -12.82
N LEU A 22 7.95 6.09 -13.05
CA LEU A 22 6.77 6.95 -13.17
C LEU A 22 6.40 7.57 -11.83
N LEU A 23 6.49 6.85 -10.71
CA LEU A 23 6.27 7.39 -9.35
C LEU A 23 7.35 8.41 -8.96
N VAL A 24 8.62 8.13 -9.25
CA VAL A 24 9.75 9.06 -9.05
C VAL A 24 9.65 10.25 -10.00
N SER A 25 9.20 10.04 -11.25
CA SER A 25 8.90 11.12 -12.18
C SER A 25 7.75 11.95 -11.60
N PHE A 26 6.60 11.39 -11.24
CA PHE A 26 5.49 12.11 -10.60
C PHE A 26 5.92 12.87 -9.35
N ALA A 27 6.75 12.30 -8.47
CA ALA A 27 7.31 13.02 -7.32
C ALA A 27 8.24 14.19 -7.74
N SER A 28 8.98 14.04 -8.82
CA SER A 28 9.83 15.09 -9.43
C SER A 28 9.01 16.14 -10.21
N LEU A 29 7.82 15.78 -10.69
CA LEU A 29 6.87 16.62 -11.43
C LEU A 29 6.08 17.53 -10.44
N VAL A 30 5.87 17.12 -9.19
CA VAL A 30 4.91 17.75 -8.27
C VAL A 30 5.36 19.08 -7.60
N GLN A 31 6.57 19.58 -7.81
CA GLN A 31 6.95 20.90 -7.25
C GLN A 31 7.80 21.73 -8.25
N PRO A 32 7.38 22.96 -8.60
CA PRO A 32 8.32 24.02 -8.94
C PRO A 32 8.96 24.49 -7.61
N VAL A 33 10.15 24.00 -7.29
CA VAL A 33 10.92 24.55 -6.16
C VAL A 33 11.93 25.52 -6.75
N GLU A 34 11.74 26.80 -6.46
CA GLU A 34 12.71 27.87 -6.73
C GLU A 34 13.74 27.87 -5.59
N GLY A 35 14.65 26.89 -5.63
CA GLY A 35 15.83 26.86 -4.76
C GLY A 35 17.07 27.02 -5.61
N LYS A 36 17.73 28.18 -5.58
CA LYS A 36 19.07 28.36 -6.15
C LYS A 36 20.06 27.56 -5.29
N MET A 37 20.30 26.29 -5.63
CA MET A 37 21.49 25.60 -5.11
C MET A 37 22.72 26.27 -5.73
N THR A 38 23.45 27.05 -4.94
CA THR A 38 24.72 27.65 -5.32
C THR A 38 25.79 26.57 -5.43
N ALA A 39 26.52 26.59 -6.55
CA ALA A 39 27.65 25.70 -6.76
C ALA A 39 28.73 26.02 -5.71
N ILE A 40 29.31 24.98 -5.11
CA ILE A 40 30.49 25.10 -4.26
C ILE A 40 31.58 25.77 -5.11
N LYS A 41 31.87 27.04 -4.83
CA LYS A 41 33.01 27.75 -5.42
C LYS A 41 34.27 27.03 -4.93
N ARG A 42 34.95 26.29 -5.82
CA ARG A 42 36.32 25.84 -5.57
C ARG A 42 37.16 27.08 -5.29
N THR A 43 37.62 27.25 -4.06
CA THR A 43 38.74 28.13 -3.75
C THR A 43 40.02 27.48 -4.27
N SER A 44 40.24 27.59 -5.58
CA SER A 44 41.54 27.34 -6.18
C SER A 44 42.20 28.69 -6.44
N SER A 45 43.03 29.12 -5.49
CA SER A 45 44.14 30.02 -5.78
C SER A 45 45.07 29.32 -6.77
N GLY A 46 45.14 29.82 -8.01
CA GLY A 46 46.15 29.36 -8.97
C GLY A 46 45.81 29.63 -10.44
N GLY A 47 46.24 30.81 -10.92
CA GLY A 47 46.82 31.02 -12.26
C GLY A 47 45.91 30.93 -13.51
N PRO A 48 45.94 31.93 -14.41
CA PRO A 48 45.17 31.89 -15.65
C PRO A 48 45.90 31.06 -16.72
N LEU A 49 45.29 29.97 -17.17
CA LEU A 49 45.72 29.25 -18.38
C LEU A 49 44.84 29.63 -19.58
N ARG A 50 45.53 30.16 -20.59
CA ARG A 50 45.08 30.55 -21.93
C ARG A 50 44.14 29.52 -22.57
N ARG A 51 43.00 30.02 -23.06
CA ARG A 51 42.05 29.29 -23.92
C ARG A 51 42.56 29.34 -25.37
N SER A 52 42.97 28.20 -25.91
CA SER A 52 43.22 28.02 -27.35
C SER A 52 41.99 27.34 -27.97
N THR A 53 41.35 28.04 -28.90
CA THR A 53 40.25 27.53 -29.74
C THR A 53 40.86 26.88 -30.98
N ARG A 54 40.65 25.56 -31.15
CA ARG A 54 40.90 24.89 -32.43
C ARG A 54 39.69 24.05 -32.82
N ASN A 55 39.04 24.50 -33.90
CA ASN A 55 38.06 23.78 -34.68
C ASN A 55 38.71 22.57 -35.37
N VAL A 56 38.05 21.42 -35.29
CA VAL A 56 38.17 20.27 -36.20
C VAL A 56 36.75 19.67 -36.23
N GLY A 57 36.00 19.69 -37.33
CA GLY A 57 36.32 19.04 -38.61
C GLY A 57 35.66 17.66 -38.60
N GLY A 58 34.54 17.52 -39.34
CA GLY A 58 33.62 16.38 -39.22
C GLY A 58 34.05 15.09 -39.93
N GLN A 59 33.24 14.04 -39.71
CA GLN A 59 33.11 12.87 -40.60
C GLN A 59 31.91 11.98 -40.16
N PRO A 60 31.48 10.94 -40.91
CA PRO A 60 30.32 10.99 -41.80
C PRO A 60 29.14 10.06 -41.39
N ARG A 61 28.00 10.26 -42.06
CA ARG A 61 26.76 9.46 -41.98
C ARG A 61 26.95 8.04 -42.54
N ALA A 62 26.40 7.05 -41.84
CA ALA A 62 26.22 5.68 -42.31
C ALA A 62 24.77 5.44 -42.81
N PRO A 63 24.53 4.48 -43.72
CA PRO A 63 23.31 4.39 -44.52
C PRO A 63 22.20 3.57 -43.87
N ASP A 64 20.97 3.90 -44.27
CA ASP A 64 19.73 3.23 -43.92
C ASP A 64 19.69 1.81 -44.51
N GLY A 65 19.40 0.83 -43.65
CA GLY A 65 19.24 -0.58 -44.02
C GLY A 65 17.82 -1.05 -43.75
N ASP A 66 17.10 -1.36 -44.83
CA ASP A 66 15.78 -1.97 -44.85
C ASP A 66 15.78 -3.35 -44.15
N GLY A 67 14.98 -3.47 -43.10
CA GLY A 67 14.70 -4.74 -42.43
C GLY A 67 13.53 -5.48 -43.10
N PRO A 68 13.61 -6.81 -43.30
CA PRO A 68 12.61 -7.56 -44.06
C PRO A 68 11.29 -7.70 -43.31
N ALA A 69 10.21 -7.57 -44.07
CA ALA A 69 8.84 -7.80 -43.63
C ALA A 69 8.67 -9.16 -42.94
N VAL A 70 8.21 -9.14 -41.69
CA VAL A 70 7.88 -10.34 -40.91
C VAL A 70 6.62 -10.97 -41.50
N SER A 71 6.83 -11.89 -42.43
CA SER A 71 5.84 -12.86 -42.89
C SER A 71 5.23 -13.58 -41.68
N LYS A 72 3.88 -13.56 -41.60
CA LYS A 72 3.08 -14.30 -40.62
C LYS A 72 3.37 -15.79 -40.75
N ARG A 73 4.35 -16.27 -39.99
CA ARG A 73 4.68 -17.69 -39.85
C ARG A 73 3.48 -18.38 -39.18
N THR A 74 2.61 -18.98 -39.98
CA THR A 74 1.58 -19.91 -39.51
C THR A 74 2.27 -21.00 -38.68
N TYR A 75 1.91 -21.08 -37.40
CA TYR A 75 2.47 -22.08 -36.49
C TYR A 75 2.07 -23.46 -36.99
N ARG A 76 3.05 -24.19 -37.53
CA ARG A 76 2.92 -25.59 -37.98
C ARG A 76 2.56 -26.46 -36.77
N GLY A 77 1.26 -26.63 -36.50
CA GLY A 77 0.74 -27.34 -35.33
C GLY A 77 -0.49 -26.72 -34.65
N SER A 78 -1.08 -25.64 -35.17
CA SER A 78 -2.38 -25.15 -34.71
C SER A 78 -3.55 -25.81 -35.45
N PHE A 79 -4.62 -26.18 -34.75
CA PHE A 79 -5.89 -26.65 -35.31
C PHE A 79 -7.08 -26.09 -34.52
N GLN A 80 -8.28 -26.14 -35.10
CA GLN A 80 -9.51 -25.80 -34.38
C GLN A 80 -10.29 -27.07 -34.03
N LEU A 81 -10.85 -27.10 -32.82
CA LEU A 81 -11.78 -28.12 -32.37
C LEU A 81 -12.93 -27.40 -31.67
N ASP A 82 -14.17 -27.63 -32.11
CA ASP A 82 -15.39 -26.95 -31.65
C ASP A 82 -15.31 -25.41 -31.68
N GLY A 83 -14.68 -24.86 -32.73
CA GLY A 83 -14.48 -23.41 -32.89
C GLY A 83 -13.40 -22.81 -31.98
N VAL A 84 -12.70 -23.62 -31.18
CA VAL A 84 -11.65 -23.16 -30.26
C VAL A 84 -10.26 -23.48 -30.80
N PRO A 85 -9.30 -22.52 -30.81
CA PRO A 85 -7.96 -22.74 -31.35
C PRO A 85 -7.05 -23.49 -30.36
N TRP A 86 -6.55 -24.65 -30.79
CA TRP A 86 -5.56 -25.47 -30.10
C TRP A 86 -4.19 -25.41 -30.79
N GLN A 87 -3.12 -25.54 -30.01
CA GLN A 87 -1.75 -25.61 -30.50
C GLN A 87 -1.04 -26.83 -29.92
N ARG A 88 -0.39 -27.61 -30.79
CA ARG A 88 0.49 -28.71 -30.38
C ARG A 88 1.88 -28.18 -30.03
N HIS A 89 2.34 -28.50 -28.84
CA HIS A 89 3.68 -28.18 -28.34
C HIS A 89 4.40 -29.47 -27.96
N ARG A 90 5.73 -29.46 -27.98
CA ARG A 90 6.54 -30.56 -27.48
C ARG A 90 7.25 -30.08 -26.22
N ASP A 91 7.01 -30.74 -25.10
CA ASP A 91 7.69 -30.38 -23.85
C ASP A 91 9.18 -30.70 -24.00
N PRO A 92 10.08 -29.70 -23.95
CA PRO A 92 11.51 -29.90 -24.18
C PRO A 92 12.18 -30.77 -23.10
N LYS A 93 11.52 -31.01 -21.95
CA LYS A 93 12.05 -31.87 -20.88
C LYS A 93 11.73 -33.35 -21.09
N SER A 94 10.47 -33.66 -21.41
CA SER A 94 10.03 -35.04 -21.58
C SER A 94 10.08 -35.53 -23.03
N GLY A 95 10.18 -34.61 -24.00
CA GLY A 95 10.03 -34.91 -25.43
C GLY A 95 8.60 -35.34 -25.81
N LYS A 96 7.66 -35.34 -24.86
CA LYS A 96 6.24 -35.67 -25.10
C LYS A 96 5.50 -34.48 -25.68
N GLU A 97 4.56 -34.75 -26.57
CA GLU A 97 3.66 -33.73 -27.09
C GLU A 97 2.58 -33.39 -26.05
N TYR A 98 2.17 -32.13 -26.03
CA TYR A 98 1.02 -31.66 -25.26
C TYR A 98 0.26 -30.61 -26.08
N TYR A 99 -1.03 -30.46 -25.79
CA TYR A 99 -1.95 -29.62 -26.54
C TYR A 99 -2.36 -28.44 -25.66
N PHE A 100 -2.23 -27.23 -26.18
CA PHE A 100 -2.53 -25.99 -25.46
C PHE A 100 -3.69 -25.25 -26.13
N ASN A 101 -4.76 -25.01 -25.38
CA ASN A 101 -5.89 -24.22 -25.82
C ASN A 101 -5.56 -22.73 -25.68
N VAL A 102 -5.53 -22.02 -26.80
CA VAL A 102 -5.12 -20.61 -26.82
C VAL A 102 -6.18 -19.70 -26.18
N ALA A 103 -7.45 -20.07 -26.27
CA ALA A 103 -8.56 -19.29 -25.74
C ALA A 103 -8.70 -19.48 -24.22
N THR A 104 -8.76 -20.73 -23.75
CA THR A 104 -9.00 -21.03 -22.32
C THR A 104 -7.73 -21.04 -21.47
N LYS A 105 -6.55 -21.08 -22.10
CA LYS A 105 -5.23 -21.24 -21.45
C LYS A 105 -5.05 -22.58 -20.74
N GLU A 106 -5.83 -23.59 -21.10
CA GLU A 106 -5.72 -24.95 -20.60
C GLU A 106 -4.70 -25.76 -21.40
N SER A 107 -4.12 -26.78 -20.77
CA SER A 107 -3.17 -27.71 -21.40
C SER A 107 -3.59 -29.15 -21.13
N ALA A 108 -3.59 -29.99 -22.15
CA ALA A 108 -3.87 -31.42 -22.08
C ALA A 108 -2.69 -32.24 -22.62
N TRP A 109 -2.43 -33.41 -22.05
CA TRP A 109 -1.41 -34.33 -22.55
C TRP A 109 -1.95 -35.20 -23.68
N ASP A 110 -3.23 -35.54 -23.62
CA ASP A 110 -3.93 -36.29 -24.66
C ASP A 110 -4.42 -35.38 -25.79
N ASP A 111 -4.44 -35.88 -27.02
CA ASP A 111 -4.91 -35.13 -28.17
C ASP A 111 -6.43 -34.92 -28.06
N PRO A 112 -6.91 -33.66 -27.93
CA PRO A 112 -8.34 -33.41 -27.72
C PRO A 112 -9.21 -33.88 -28.89
N ARG A 113 -8.61 -34.12 -30.07
CA ARG A 113 -9.31 -34.70 -31.23
C ARG A 113 -9.69 -36.16 -31.03
N ARG A 114 -8.99 -36.92 -30.18
CA ARG A 114 -9.33 -38.32 -29.89
C ARG A 114 -10.64 -38.43 -29.12
N ALA A 115 -10.79 -37.65 -28.06
CA ALA A 115 -12.03 -37.62 -27.27
C ALA A 115 -13.25 -37.22 -28.12
N ALA A 116 -13.07 -36.28 -29.06
CA ALA A 116 -14.12 -35.89 -29.99
C ALA A 116 -14.57 -37.05 -30.90
N ARG A 117 -13.61 -37.83 -31.46
CA ARG A 117 -13.91 -38.99 -32.30
C ARG A 117 -14.58 -40.13 -31.54
N GLU A 118 -14.12 -40.42 -30.33
CA GLU A 118 -14.74 -41.44 -29.46
C GLU A 118 -16.20 -41.08 -29.14
N THR A 119 -16.50 -39.78 -29.01
CA THR A 119 -17.86 -39.30 -28.78
C THR A 119 -18.76 -39.40 -30.04
N GLU A 120 -18.19 -39.25 -31.24
CA GLU A 120 -18.92 -39.44 -32.51
C GLU A 120 -19.18 -40.92 -32.81
N GLU A 121 -18.19 -41.80 -32.60
CA GLU A 121 -18.34 -43.25 -32.79
C GLU A 121 -19.38 -43.85 -31.85
N ALA A 122 -19.44 -43.38 -30.59
CA ALA A 122 -20.47 -43.78 -29.63
C ALA A 122 -21.89 -43.34 -30.03
N ARG A 123 -22.02 -42.34 -30.92
CA ARG A 123 -23.33 -41.88 -31.45
C ARG A 123 -23.73 -42.57 -32.76
N GLY A 124 -22.80 -43.22 -33.46
CA GLY A 124 -23.04 -43.86 -34.76
C GLY A 124 -23.43 -45.34 -34.72
N GLY A 125 -23.28 -46.02 -33.58
CA GLY A 125 -23.59 -47.44 -33.44
C GLY A 125 -25.06 -47.72 -33.08
N GLY A 126 -25.96 -47.67 -34.07
CA GLY A 126 -27.32 -48.20 -33.94
C GLY A 126 -27.36 -49.72 -34.20
N PRO A 127 -28.13 -50.51 -33.42
CA PRO A 127 -28.21 -51.96 -33.60
C PRO A 127 -29.14 -52.31 -34.77
N SER A 128 -28.59 -52.98 -35.78
CA SER A 128 -29.34 -53.69 -36.83
C SER A 128 -30.06 -54.88 -36.21
N GLY A 129 -31.37 -54.95 -36.40
CA GLY A 129 -32.22 -56.03 -35.89
C GLY A 129 -32.17 -57.30 -36.74
N ASP A 130 -32.48 -58.42 -36.09
CA ASP A 130 -33.14 -59.58 -36.67
C ASP A 130 -33.96 -60.25 -35.56
N GLY A 131 -35.28 -60.38 -35.78
CA GLY A 131 -36.13 -61.34 -35.06
C GLY A 131 -35.99 -62.75 -35.68
N PRO A 132 -36.81 -63.77 -35.32
CA PRO A 132 -38.19 -63.62 -34.83
C PRO A 132 -38.72 -64.70 -33.82
N SER A 133 -39.99 -64.51 -33.43
CA SER A 133 -41.04 -65.51 -33.11
C SER A 133 -40.98 -66.40 -31.83
N GLY A 134 -42.11 -66.44 -31.10
CA GLY A 134 -42.58 -67.65 -30.40
C GLY A 134 -43.23 -67.47 -29.02
N ASP A 135 -44.57 -67.45 -29.00
CA ASP A 135 -45.54 -68.04 -28.04
C ASP A 135 -45.47 -67.79 -26.50
N GLY A 136 -46.64 -67.45 -25.92
CA GLY A 136 -46.91 -67.40 -24.45
C GLY A 136 -47.19 -68.78 -23.82
N PRO A 137 -47.98 -68.93 -22.72
CA PRO A 137 -48.50 -67.95 -21.75
C PRO A 137 -48.38 -68.39 -20.25
N SER A 138 -49.00 -67.61 -19.36
CA SER A 138 -49.52 -67.99 -18.02
C SER A 138 -48.58 -67.98 -16.80
N SER A 139 -48.87 -67.12 -15.81
CA SER A 139 -49.51 -67.55 -14.55
C SER A 139 -49.50 -66.46 -13.46
N ALA A 140 -50.67 -66.35 -12.80
CA ALA A 140 -50.91 -66.07 -11.37
C ALA A 140 -50.40 -64.77 -10.70
N GLY A 141 -51.34 -64.05 -10.08
CA GLY A 141 -51.11 -63.05 -9.03
C GLY A 141 -50.65 -63.68 -7.69
N PRO A 142 -50.85 -63.06 -6.50
CA PRO A 142 -51.83 -62.02 -6.19
C PRO A 142 -51.34 -60.83 -5.30
N SER A 143 -52.29 -59.92 -5.14
CA SER A 143 -52.48 -58.87 -4.12
C SER A 143 -51.80 -59.03 -2.76
N GLY A 144 -51.34 -57.89 -2.19
CA GLY A 144 -50.94 -57.77 -0.79
C GLY A 144 -50.74 -56.32 -0.35
N ASP A 145 -51.79 -55.79 0.29
CA ASP A 145 -51.92 -54.69 1.25
C ASP A 145 -50.70 -53.82 1.63
N SER A 146 -50.95 -52.50 1.57
CA SER A 146 -50.19 -51.45 2.24
C SER A 146 -50.81 -51.12 3.60
N PRO A 147 -50.01 -51.00 4.68
CA PRO A 147 -50.38 -50.19 5.82
C PRO A 147 -49.50 -48.94 5.96
N SER A 148 -50.20 -47.83 6.18
CA SER A 148 -49.73 -46.52 6.60
C SER A 148 -48.88 -46.59 7.87
N GLY A 149 -47.65 -46.07 7.80
CA GLY A 149 -46.77 -45.86 8.95
C GLY A 149 -46.91 -44.45 9.55
N GLU A 150 -47.41 -44.40 10.78
CA GLU A 150 -47.43 -43.24 11.69
C GLU A 150 -46.04 -43.06 12.35
N PRO A 151 -45.53 -41.83 12.57
CA PRO A 151 -44.22 -41.61 13.20
C PRO A 151 -44.26 -41.75 14.74
N PRO A 152 -43.15 -42.10 15.40
CA PRO A 152 -43.14 -42.56 16.78
C PRO A 152 -43.33 -41.44 17.82
N ARG A 153 -44.20 -41.72 18.81
CA ARG A 153 -44.37 -40.99 20.07
C ARG A 153 -43.09 -41.01 20.91
N VAL A 154 -42.68 -39.83 21.36
CA VAL A 154 -41.63 -39.60 22.36
C VAL A 154 -42.16 -39.96 23.76
N VAL A 155 -41.55 -40.96 24.38
CA VAL A 155 -41.80 -41.36 25.77
C VAL A 155 -41.05 -40.38 26.71
N LYS A 156 -41.81 -39.61 27.51
CA LYS A 156 -41.26 -38.87 28.66
C LYS A 156 -40.99 -39.86 29.80
N ARG A 157 -39.76 -39.87 30.33
CA ARG A 157 -39.45 -40.47 31.64
C ARG A 157 -39.99 -39.59 32.77
N PRO A 158 -40.69 -40.15 33.77
CA PRO A 158 -41.01 -39.46 35.00
C PRO A 158 -39.97 -39.75 36.09
N GLY A 159 -39.65 -38.73 36.89
CA GLY A 159 -39.04 -38.92 38.21
C GLY A 159 -37.67 -38.29 38.38
N GLU A 160 -37.64 -37.00 38.68
CA GLU A 160 -36.62 -36.44 39.57
C GLU A 160 -37.27 -35.33 40.42
N ALA A 161 -37.18 -35.51 41.74
CA ALA A 161 -37.81 -34.70 42.76
C ALA A 161 -37.13 -33.31 42.89
N PRO A 162 -37.83 -32.30 43.42
CA PRO A 162 -37.29 -30.96 43.56
C PRO A 162 -36.34 -30.89 44.77
N ARG A 163 -35.16 -30.31 44.58
CA ARG A 163 -34.30 -29.84 45.68
C ARG A 163 -34.45 -28.34 45.82
N ASP A 164 -34.74 -27.93 47.04
CA ASP A 164 -34.95 -26.57 47.50
C ASP A 164 -33.74 -25.64 47.28
N PRO A 165 -33.99 -24.32 47.25
CA PRO A 165 -32.96 -23.32 47.06
C PRO A 165 -32.57 -22.68 48.39
N GLU A 166 -31.41 -23.02 48.96
CA GLU A 166 -30.82 -22.21 50.02
C GLU A 166 -29.31 -22.00 49.86
N SER A 167 -28.98 -20.72 49.69
CA SER A 167 -27.89 -19.98 50.34
C SER A 167 -26.48 -20.59 50.34
N VAL A 168 -25.69 -20.20 49.34
CA VAL A 168 -24.25 -19.95 49.56
C VAL A 168 -23.92 -18.58 48.98
N VAL A 169 -23.96 -17.59 49.87
CA VAL A 169 -23.42 -16.25 49.67
C VAL A 169 -21.90 -16.36 49.69
N ASP A 170 -21.25 -16.46 48.53
CA ASP A 170 -19.80 -16.24 48.42
C ASP A 170 -19.55 -14.73 48.28
N ARG A 171 -19.39 -14.08 49.44
CA ARG A 171 -18.81 -12.74 49.54
C ARG A 171 -17.31 -12.83 49.27
N ARG A 172 -16.92 -12.80 48.00
CA ARG A 172 -15.55 -12.45 47.60
C ARG A 172 -15.54 -11.27 46.63
N HIS A 173 -14.72 -10.30 47.02
CA HIS A 173 -14.49 -8.96 46.48
C HIS A 173 -14.57 -8.80 44.93
N PRO A 174 -15.17 -7.70 44.41
CA PRO A 174 -15.30 -7.44 42.98
C PRO A 174 -14.11 -6.68 42.36
N ALA A 175 -12.86 -6.92 42.79
CA ALA A 175 -11.70 -6.10 42.37
C ALA A 175 -10.68 -6.77 41.41
N GLU A 176 -10.79 -8.06 41.08
CA GLU A 176 -9.77 -8.76 40.26
C GLU A 176 -10.20 -9.17 38.84
N LYS A 177 -11.39 -8.75 38.37
CA LYS A 177 -11.96 -9.25 37.11
C LYS A 177 -11.57 -8.49 35.83
N TRP A 178 -10.66 -7.50 35.91
CA TRP A 178 -10.51 -6.50 34.82
C TRP A 178 -9.10 -6.27 34.25
N TYR A 179 -8.18 -7.22 34.37
CA TYR A 179 -6.96 -7.23 33.55
C TYR A 179 -7.03 -8.33 32.47
N GLY A 180 -7.74 -8.02 31.38
CA GLY A 180 -7.79 -8.83 30.16
C GLY A 180 -6.52 -8.65 29.33
N SER A 181 -5.53 -9.54 29.56
CA SER A 181 -4.27 -9.54 28.82
C SER A 181 -4.44 -10.03 27.37
N GLY A 182 -3.88 -9.27 26.44
CA GLY A 182 -3.51 -9.72 25.08
C GLY A 182 -2.29 -10.63 25.11
N ASP A 183 -2.30 -11.62 26.01
CA ASP A 183 -1.26 -12.61 26.15
C ASP A 183 -1.73 -13.96 25.58
N GLN A 184 -1.08 -14.42 24.50
CA GLN A 184 -1.32 -15.78 24.00
C GLN A 184 -0.72 -16.85 24.94
N THR A 185 0.11 -16.46 25.92
CA THR A 185 0.65 -17.38 26.94
C THR A 185 -0.16 -17.45 28.23
N ALA A 186 -1.05 -16.49 28.51
CA ALA A 186 -1.99 -16.52 29.65
C ALA A 186 -3.45 -16.75 29.23
N ARG A 187 -3.70 -17.19 27.99
CA ARG A 187 -4.94 -17.94 27.74
C ARG A 187 -4.83 -19.19 28.59
N ARG A 188 -5.80 -19.45 29.48
CA ARG A 188 -6.08 -20.84 29.89
C ARG A 188 -6.00 -21.64 28.60
N PRO A 189 -5.19 -22.72 28.54
CA PRO A 189 -5.12 -23.54 27.33
C PRO A 189 -6.55 -23.72 26.88
N ILE A 190 -6.87 -23.20 25.68
CA ILE A 190 -8.23 -23.29 25.14
C ILE A 190 -8.55 -24.76 25.33
N ASP A 191 -9.54 -25.05 26.19
CA ASP A 191 -9.89 -26.42 26.49
C ASP A 191 -10.01 -27.10 25.13
N ALA A 192 -9.39 -28.27 24.98
CA ALA A 192 -9.46 -29.02 23.74
C ALA A 192 -10.91 -29.07 23.21
N ARG A 193 -11.90 -29.04 24.11
CA ARG A 193 -13.32 -28.87 23.84
C ARG A 193 -13.69 -27.54 23.19
N GLU A 194 -13.28 -26.39 23.71
CA GLU A 194 -13.56 -25.07 23.12
C GLU A 194 -12.84 -24.89 21.77
N ALA A 195 -11.60 -25.37 21.65
CA ALA A 195 -10.85 -25.35 20.38
C ALA A 195 -11.56 -26.19 19.33
N PHE A 196 -12.07 -27.36 19.75
CA PHE A 196 -12.86 -28.23 18.89
C PHE A 196 -14.19 -27.58 18.50
N GLN A 197 -14.90 -26.94 19.43
CA GLN A 197 -16.15 -26.20 19.17
C GLN A 197 -15.93 -25.07 18.16
N ARG A 198 -14.93 -24.20 18.35
CA ARG A 198 -14.63 -23.13 17.38
C ARG A 198 -14.25 -23.67 16.01
N LYS A 199 -13.54 -24.79 15.97
CA LYS A 199 -13.21 -25.48 14.70
C LYS A 199 -14.45 -26.12 14.07
N ALA A 200 -15.39 -26.61 14.87
CA ALA A 200 -16.68 -27.13 14.41
C ALA A 200 -17.54 -25.99 13.84
N GLU A 201 -17.70 -24.88 14.57
CA GLU A 201 -18.41 -23.67 14.12
C GLU A 201 -17.79 -23.11 12.84
N ALA A 202 -16.47 -23.02 12.74
CA ALA A 202 -15.80 -22.59 11.51
C ALA A 202 -16.08 -23.54 10.33
N ARG A 203 -16.09 -24.85 10.58
CA ARG A 203 -16.47 -25.85 9.56
C ARG A 203 -17.94 -25.73 9.17
N GLU A 204 -18.84 -25.46 10.11
CA GLU A 204 -20.24 -25.20 9.83
C GLU A 204 -20.44 -23.93 9.02
N ARG A 205 -19.74 -22.84 9.32
CA ARG A 205 -19.76 -21.63 8.49
C ARG A 205 -19.31 -21.91 7.05
N VAL A 206 -18.25 -22.69 6.87
CA VAL A 206 -17.79 -23.10 5.53
C VAL A 206 -18.82 -24.00 4.84
N ARG A 207 -19.47 -24.92 5.57
CA ARG A 207 -20.54 -25.76 5.03
C ARG A 207 -21.77 -24.93 4.66
N ALA A 208 -22.17 -23.97 5.48
CA ALA A 208 -23.28 -23.05 5.23
C ALA A 208 -22.99 -22.18 4.00
N ALA A 209 -21.78 -21.62 3.87
CA ALA A 209 -21.34 -20.88 2.69
C ALA A 209 -21.36 -21.76 1.43
N LYS A 210 -20.85 -23.00 1.51
CA LYS A 210 -20.91 -23.96 0.39
C LYS A 210 -22.35 -24.38 0.06
N LYS A 211 -23.22 -24.53 1.06
CA LYS A 211 -24.64 -24.85 0.86
C LYS A 211 -25.34 -23.69 0.17
N PHE A 212 -25.04 -22.45 0.57
CA PHE A 212 -25.51 -21.24 -0.10
C PHE A 212 -25.00 -21.16 -1.54
N ASP A 213 -23.71 -21.40 -1.78
CA ASP A 213 -23.14 -21.45 -3.14
C ASP A 213 -23.78 -22.55 -4.01
N ARG A 214 -24.09 -23.72 -3.42
CA ARG A 214 -24.80 -24.80 -4.12
C ARG A 214 -26.25 -24.45 -4.41
N ALA A 215 -26.98 -23.88 -3.45
CA ALA A 215 -28.35 -23.40 -3.66
C ALA A 215 -28.39 -22.32 -4.75
N ARG A 216 -27.39 -21.44 -4.76
CA ARG A 216 -27.17 -20.42 -5.80
C ARG A 216 -26.89 -21.04 -7.17
N GLN A 217 -26.00 -22.04 -7.24
CA GLN A 217 -25.75 -22.79 -8.48
C GLN A 217 -27.00 -23.53 -8.97
N ALA A 218 -27.78 -24.11 -8.06
CA ALA A 218 -29.04 -24.78 -8.37
C ALA A 218 -30.10 -23.80 -8.90
N ALA A 219 -30.08 -22.54 -8.46
CA ALA A 219 -30.91 -21.46 -9.00
C ALA A 219 -30.39 -20.88 -10.34
N GLY A 220 -29.37 -21.49 -10.96
CA GLY A 220 -28.79 -21.02 -12.22
C GLY A 220 -27.98 -19.72 -12.10
N ALA A 221 -27.69 -19.26 -10.87
CA ALA A 221 -26.98 -18.02 -10.67
C ALA A 221 -25.45 -18.19 -10.88
N PRO A 222 -24.80 -17.31 -11.66
CA PRO A 222 -23.36 -17.34 -11.92
C PRO A 222 -22.57 -17.13 -10.62
N PRO A 223 -21.26 -17.41 -10.59
CA PRO A 223 -20.45 -17.19 -9.40
C PRO A 223 -20.59 -15.76 -8.87
N ALA A 224 -20.84 -15.62 -7.56
CA ALA A 224 -20.97 -14.31 -6.95
C ALA A 224 -19.68 -13.51 -7.11
N PRO A 225 -19.77 -12.17 -7.24
CA PRO A 225 -18.60 -11.33 -7.35
C PRO A 225 -17.71 -11.51 -6.12
N THR A 226 -16.49 -12.00 -6.32
CA THR A 226 -15.54 -12.24 -5.24
C THR A 226 -15.08 -10.91 -4.65
N ARG A 227 -15.23 -10.73 -3.33
CA ARG A 227 -14.81 -9.52 -2.59
C ARG A 227 -13.34 -9.16 -2.81
N HIS A 228 -12.49 -10.18 -2.87
CA HIS A 228 -11.03 -10.03 -2.99
C HIS A 228 -10.52 -10.23 -4.42
N GLY A 229 -11.39 -10.06 -5.41
CA GLY A 229 -10.99 -10.10 -6.81
C GLY A 229 -10.25 -8.83 -7.21
N GLY A 230 -9.16 -8.98 -7.98
CA GLY A 230 -8.44 -7.89 -8.63
C GLY A 230 -9.31 -6.79 -9.29
N PRO A 231 -10.46 -7.07 -9.94
CA PRO A 231 -11.22 -6.02 -10.63
C PRO A 231 -11.74 -4.91 -9.70
N PHE A 232 -12.17 -5.19 -8.48
CA PHE A 232 -12.75 -4.16 -7.60
C PHE A 232 -11.69 -3.21 -7.02
N PHE A 233 -10.54 -3.76 -6.65
CA PHE A 233 -9.40 -2.93 -6.27
C PHE A 233 -8.90 -2.10 -7.45
N VAL A 234 -8.84 -2.68 -8.66
CA VAL A 234 -8.49 -1.91 -9.87
C VAL A 234 -9.50 -0.76 -10.09
N SER A 235 -10.79 -0.99 -9.89
CA SER A 235 -11.80 0.09 -9.90
C SER A 235 -11.51 1.15 -8.83
N GLY A 236 -11.15 0.76 -7.61
CA GLY A 236 -10.72 1.68 -6.55
C GLY A 236 -9.49 2.50 -6.92
N VAL A 237 -8.46 1.88 -7.47
CA VAL A 237 -7.23 2.55 -7.94
C VAL A 237 -7.54 3.52 -9.08
N VAL A 238 -8.36 3.10 -10.04
CA VAL A 238 -8.79 3.97 -11.15
C VAL A 238 -9.59 5.16 -10.62
N ALA A 239 -10.53 4.95 -9.69
CA ALA A 239 -11.29 6.03 -9.08
C ALA A 239 -10.37 7.02 -8.33
N VAL A 240 -9.42 6.52 -7.54
CA VAL A 240 -8.43 7.38 -6.85
C VAL A 240 -7.54 8.12 -7.84
N ALA A 241 -7.09 7.48 -8.92
CA ALA A 241 -6.28 8.11 -9.96
C ALA A 241 -7.06 9.21 -10.70
N VAL A 242 -8.33 8.97 -11.03
CA VAL A 242 -9.22 9.97 -11.63
C VAL A 242 -9.43 11.13 -10.67
N LEU A 243 -9.79 10.88 -9.41
CA LEU A 243 -9.98 11.92 -8.40
C LEU A 243 -8.70 12.74 -8.21
N ALA A 244 -7.55 12.10 -8.03
CA ALA A 244 -6.26 12.78 -7.89
C ALA A 244 -5.92 13.61 -9.14
N THR A 245 -6.24 13.13 -10.35
CA THR A 245 -6.03 13.88 -11.60
C THR A 245 -6.93 15.10 -11.67
N VAL A 246 -8.21 14.96 -11.34
CA VAL A 246 -9.17 16.08 -11.31
C VAL A 246 -8.78 17.11 -10.25
N SER A 247 -8.45 16.68 -9.03
CA SER A 247 -7.97 17.58 -7.97
C SER A 247 -6.69 18.31 -8.39
N SER A 248 -5.78 17.61 -9.09
CA SER A 248 -4.57 18.20 -9.65
C SER A 248 -4.87 19.27 -10.71
N ALA A 249 -5.82 19.00 -11.59
CA ALA A 249 -6.24 19.94 -12.62
C ALA A 249 -6.91 21.18 -12.02
N ILE A 250 -7.78 21.01 -11.02
CA ILE A 250 -8.42 22.11 -10.29
C ILE A 250 -7.38 22.95 -9.55
N ALA A 251 -6.48 22.33 -8.81
CA ALA A 251 -5.40 23.01 -8.10
C ALA A 251 -4.51 23.82 -9.04
N TRP A 252 -4.18 23.25 -10.20
CA TRP A 252 -3.46 23.95 -11.26
C TRP A 252 -4.28 25.13 -11.82
N LEU A 253 -5.56 24.93 -12.13
CA LEU A 253 -6.44 25.98 -12.67
C LEU A 253 -6.59 27.15 -11.69
N VAL A 254 -6.79 26.88 -10.39
CA VAL A 254 -6.90 27.92 -9.35
C VAL A 254 -5.64 28.76 -9.29
N ARG A 255 -4.46 28.13 -9.36
CA ARG A 255 -3.17 28.85 -9.41
C ARG A 255 -3.02 29.69 -10.67
N SER A 256 -3.41 29.14 -11.82
CA SER A 256 -3.36 29.86 -13.10
C SER A 256 -4.28 31.08 -13.10
N ILE A 257 -5.51 30.94 -12.60
CA ILE A 257 -6.46 32.07 -12.46
C ILE A 257 -5.90 33.13 -11.50
N ALA A 258 -5.35 32.72 -10.36
CA ALA A 258 -4.73 33.66 -9.42
C ALA A 258 -3.56 34.41 -10.06
N SER A 259 -2.72 33.72 -10.82
CA SER A 259 -1.61 34.33 -11.57
C SER A 259 -2.09 35.31 -12.64
N VAL A 260 -3.15 34.97 -13.38
CA VAL A 260 -3.74 35.88 -14.39
C VAL A 260 -4.33 37.12 -13.73
N ARG A 261 -5.07 36.96 -12.62
CA ARG A 261 -5.63 38.08 -11.84
C ARG A 261 -4.53 39.00 -11.30
N ALA A 262 -3.42 38.43 -10.82
CA ALA A 262 -2.29 39.20 -10.35
C ALA A 262 -1.64 40.03 -11.49
N MET A 263 -1.57 39.48 -12.71
CA MET A 263 -1.02 40.19 -13.87
C MET A 263 -1.93 41.33 -14.37
N ARG A 264 -3.26 41.21 -14.25
CA ARG A 264 -4.21 42.23 -14.70
C ARG A 264 -4.28 43.46 -13.77
N GLY A 265 -3.69 43.38 -12.58
CA GLY A 265 -3.73 44.45 -11.59
C GLY A 265 -5.14 44.71 -11.03
N PRO A 266 -5.27 45.51 -9.95
CA PRO A 266 -6.56 45.77 -9.29
C PRO A 266 -7.52 46.67 -10.10
N GLY A 267 -7.10 47.23 -11.23
CA GLY A 267 -7.87 48.22 -12.00
C GLY A 267 -8.27 47.83 -13.42
N GLY A 268 -8.02 46.58 -13.86
CA GLY A 268 -8.40 46.13 -15.20
C GLY A 268 -9.92 45.98 -15.33
N THR A 269 -10.59 46.99 -15.90
CA THR A 269 -12.03 46.98 -16.19
C THR A 269 -12.36 45.91 -17.24
N GLN A 270 -13.47 45.22 -17.00
CA GLN A 270 -13.88 43.95 -17.60
C GLN A 270 -14.48 44.09 -19.01
N ASP A 271 -14.01 45.03 -19.83
CA ASP A 271 -14.67 45.34 -21.13
C ASP A 271 -14.04 44.66 -22.35
N ASP A 272 -12.84 44.08 -22.23
CA ASP A 272 -12.26 43.34 -23.35
C ASP A 272 -12.72 41.87 -23.35
N THR A 273 -13.64 41.60 -24.27
CA THR A 273 -14.28 40.30 -24.56
C THR A 273 -13.36 39.30 -25.27
N GLU A 274 -12.04 39.48 -25.23
CA GLU A 274 -11.17 38.35 -25.55
C GLU A 274 -11.51 37.21 -24.58
N PRO A 275 -11.89 36.03 -25.08
CA PRO A 275 -12.37 34.99 -24.21
C PRO A 275 -11.22 34.58 -23.31
N LEU A 276 -11.35 34.83 -22.00
CA LEU A 276 -10.46 34.40 -20.92
C LEU A 276 -9.88 32.98 -21.13
N ALA A 277 -10.63 32.11 -21.81
CA ALA A 277 -10.21 30.79 -22.24
C ALA A 277 -8.96 30.77 -23.17
N VAL A 278 -8.82 31.70 -24.11
CA VAL A 278 -7.67 31.80 -25.04
C VAL A 278 -6.42 32.21 -24.27
N GLU A 279 -6.50 33.25 -23.44
CA GLU A 279 -5.40 33.65 -22.55
C GLU A 279 -5.00 32.51 -21.60
N LEU A 280 -5.98 31.87 -20.95
CA LEU A 280 -5.74 30.73 -20.06
C LEU A 280 -5.06 29.58 -20.80
N ARG A 281 -5.46 29.26 -22.04
CA ARG A 281 -4.85 28.19 -22.84
C ARG A 281 -3.42 28.53 -23.26
N ALA A 282 -3.16 29.77 -23.67
CA ALA A 282 -1.82 30.24 -24.02
C ALA A 282 -0.89 30.19 -22.79
N LEU A 283 -1.36 30.70 -21.65
CA LEU A 283 -0.66 30.64 -20.37
C LEU A 283 -0.43 29.20 -19.90
N ALA A 284 -1.43 28.32 -20.04
CA ALA A 284 -1.30 26.91 -19.72
C ALA A 284 -0.19 26.23 -20.51
N THR A 285 -0.19 26.43 -21.82
CA THR A 285 0.79 25.84 -22.73
C THR A 285 2.19 26.37 -22.43
N ALA A 286 2.31 27.69 -22.19
CA ALA A 286 3.58 28.31 -21.82
C ALA A 286 4.10 27.82 -20.47
N GLN A 287 3.24 27.73 -19.44
CA GLN A 287 3.61 27.22 -18.13
C GLN A 287 4.02 25.75 -18.19
N LEU A 288 3.28 24.92 -18.93
CA LEU A 288 3.58 23.51 -19.10
C LEU A 288 4.94 23.30 -19.79
N ARG A 289 5.21 24.05 -20.88
CA ARG A 289 6.53 24.02 -21.55
C ARG A 289 7.66 24.48 -20.63
N LYS A 290 7.48 25.60 -19.92
CA LYS A 290 8.45 26.11 -18.93
C LYS A 290 8.71 25.08 -17.84
N TRP A 291 7.66 24.41 -17.37
CA TRP A 291 7.76 23.38 -16.34
C TRP A 291 8.50 22.14 -16.83
N PHE A 292 8.22 21.63 -18.04
CA PHE A 292 8.94 20.50 -18.61
C PHE A 292 10.42 20.82 -18.82
N ALA A 293 10.74 22.01 -19.36
CA ALA A 293 12.10 22.47 -19.52
C ALA A 293 12.85 22.54 -18.17
N ARG A 294 12.21 23.10 -17.12
CA ARG A 294 12.77 23.14 -15.76
C ARG A 294 12.94 21.74 -15.15
N ALA A 295 12.00 20.84 -15.37
CA ALA A 295 12.09 19.45 -14.88
C ALA A 295 13.24 18.70 -15.56
N GLU A 296 13.39 18.88 -16.88
CA GLU A 296 14.49 18.31 -17.64
C GLU A 296 15.84 18.87 -17.20
N GLU A 297 15.94 20.20 -17.03
CA GLU A 297 17.16 20.85 -16.54
C GLU A 297 17.54 20.38 -15.13
N ARG A 298 16.59 20.27 -14.20
CA ARG A 298 16.81 19.71 -12.86
C ARG A 298 17.31 18.27 -12.94
N THR A 299 16.70 17.45 -13.78
CA THR A 299 17.12 16.04 -13.96
C THR A 299 18.54 15.96 -14.51
N ARG A 300 18.87 16.77 -15.53
CA ARG A 300 20.23 16.85 -16.10
C ARG A 300 21.24 17.34 -15.06
N ARG A 301 20.88 18.36 -14.26
CA ARG A 301 21.72 18.88 -13.17
C ARG A 301 22.00 17.81 -12.11
N ARG A 302 20.97 17.14 -11.59
CA ARG A 302 21.13 16.04 -10.61
C ARG A 302 21.96 14.89 -11.17
N ARG A 303 21.81 14.57 -12.45
CA ARG A 303 22.65 13.57 -13.13
C ARG A 303 24.12 14.00 -13.18
N ARG A 304 24.41 15.27 -13.46
CA ARG A 304 25.78 15.81 -13.41
C ARG A 304 26.36 15.75 -12.00
N GLU A 305 25.62 16.23 -10.99
CA GLU A 305 26.02 16.18 -9.57
C GLU A 305 26.31 14.74 -9.12
N TRP A 306 25.48 13.78 -9.54
CA TRP A 306 25.70 12.36 -9.27
C TRP A 306 26.96 11.83 -9.94
N ASN A 307 27.16 12.12 -11.23
CA ASN A 307 28.35 11.68 -11.95
C ASN A 307 29.63 12.28 -11.37
N GLU A 308 29.59 13.54 -10.95
CA GLU A 308 30.70 14.23 -10.25
C GLU A 308 30.98 13.55 -8.90
N LEU A 309 29.95 13.25 -8.10
CA LEU A 309 30.10 12.52 -6.85
C LEU A 309 30.72 11.13 -7.07
N VAL A 310 30.23 10.37 -8.05
CA VAL A 310 30.78 9.04 -8.38
C VAL A 310 32.24 9.17 -8.79
N ALA A 311 32.59 10.15 -9.63
CA ALA A 311 33.97 10.39 -10.05
C ALA A 311 34.86 10.80 -8.88
N ASP A 312 34.35 11.60 -7.93
CA ASP A 312 35.11 12.06 -6.76
C ASP A 312 35.30 10.96 -5.72
N VAL A 313 34.29 10.09 -5.54
CA VAL A 313 34.38 8.87 -4.71
C VAL A 313 35.38 7.90 -5.32
N THR A 314 35.31 7.66 -6.64
CA THR A 314 36.23 6.75 -7.35
C THR A 314 37.67 7.25 -7.32
N ARG A 315 37.89 8.57 -7.33
CA ARG A 315 39.22 9.19 -7.20
C ARG A 315 39.71 9.34 -5.76
N SER A 316 38.99 8.80 -4.77
CA SER A 316 39.38 8.92 -3.37
C SER A 316 40.65 8.13 -3.09
N ARG A 317 41.58 8.74 -2.33
CA ARG A 317 42.87 8.12 -2.00
C ARG A 317 42.76 7.04 -0.92
N SER A 318 41.63 6.97 -0.22
CA SER A 318 41.37 5.99 0.82
C SER A 318 39.87 5.73 1.00
N ALA A 319 39.51 4.62 1.64
CA ALA A 319 38.13 4.31 2.01
C ALA A 319 37.51 5.37 2.95
N ARG A 320 38.32 5.98 3.83
CA ARG A 320 37.88 7.06 4.74
C ARG A 320 37.54 8.34 3.97
N ASP A 321 38.33 8.70 2.97
CA ASP A 321 38.08 9.85 2.09
C ASP A 321 36.80 9.62 1.26
N ALA A 322 36.64 8.44 0.67
CA ALA A 322 35.42 8.05 -0.04
C ALA A 322 34.18 8.14 0.86
N TYR A 323 34.27 7.60 2.08
CA TYR A 323 33.19 7.66 3.07
C TYR A 323 32.85 9.10 3.46
N ALA A 324 33.85 9.97 3.65
CA ALA A 324 33.62 11.38 3.99
C ALA A 324 32.88 12.12 2.87
N LYS A 325 33.26 11.90 1.59
CA LYS A 325 32.57 12.47 0.43
C LYS A 325 31.14 11.98 0.30
N ILE A 326 30.91 10.67 0.44
CA ILE A 326 29.56 10.08 0.43
C ILE A 326 28.73 10.66 1.56
N SER A 327 29.29 10.74 2.77
CA SER A 327 28.59 11.27 3.94
C SER A 327 28.19 12.74 3.78
N CYS A 328 29.07 13.56 3.19
CA CYS A 328 28.78 14.96 2.85
C CYS A 328 27.67 15.06 1.80
N ALA A 329 27.74 14.26 0.73
CA ALA A 329 26.70 14.23 -0.30
C ALA A 329 25.34 13.79 0.25
N ILE A 330 25.32 12.78 1.13
CA ILE A 330 24.11 12.38 1.84
C ILE A 330 23.58 13.55 2.65
N ALA A 331 24.40 14.17 3.51
CA ALA A 331 23.97 15.31 4.32
C ALA A 331 23.39 16.47 3.49
N ASN A 332 23.94 16.73 2.30
CA ASN A 332 23.40 17.71 1.36
C ASN A 332 22.05 17.27 0.77
N ALA A 333 21.91 16.00 0.41
CA ALA A 333 20.65 15.45 -0.07
C ALA A 333 19.55 15.46 1.01
N GLU A 334 19.92 15.36 2.30
CA GLU A 334 18.96 15.43 3.41
C GLU A 334 18.34 16.81 3.60
N ARG A 335 19.12 17.85 3.32
CA ARG A 335 18.66 19.23 3.40
C ARG A 335 17.90 19.65 2.16
N ALA A 336 17.87 18.79 1.14
CA ALA A 336 17.21 19.07 -0.11
C ALA A 336 15.68 19.08 0.12
N PRO A 337 14.95 20.14 -0.31
CA PRO A 337 13.49 20.21 -0.19
C PRO A 337 12.78 19.06 -0.90
N GLU A 338 13.44 18.42 -1.87
CA GLU A 338 12.97 17.23 -2.55
C GLU A 338 12.83 16.04 -1.60
N LEU A 339 13.68 15.90 -0.58
CA LEU A 339 13.54 14.81 0.40
C LEU A 339 12.21 14.94 1.15
N ALA A 340 11.86 16.16 1.57
CA ALA A 340 10.59 16.42 2.21
C ALA A 340 9.40 16.22 1.25
N ALA A 341 9.55 16.58 -0.03
CA ALA A 341 8.54 16.27 -1.04
C ALA A 341 8.33 14.76 -1.23
N VAL A 342 9.41 13.96 -1.27
CA VAL A 342 9.34 12.51 -1.33
C VAL A 342 8.68 11.94 -0.07
N GLY A 343 9.05 12.43 1.12
CA GLY A 343 8.42 12.02 2.38
C GLY A 343 6.92 12.26 2.38
N ARG A 344 6.46 13.45 1.94
CA ARG A 344 5.03 13.77 1.77
C ARG A 344 4.34 12.84 0.80
N PHE A 345 4.97 12.58 -0.35
CA PHE A 345 4.43 11.71 -1.37
C PHE A 345 4.27 10.26 -0.88
N LEU A 346 5.27 9.72 -0.18
CA LEU A 346 5.19 8.37 0.37
C LEU A 346 4.08 8.23 1.41
N ILE A 347 3.85 9.25 2.24
CA ILE A 347 2.70 9.28 3.15
C ILE A 347 1.38 9.36 2.36
N ALA A 348 1.34 10.16 1.29
CA ALA A 348 0.16 10.24 0.41
C ALA A 348 -0.22 8.89 -0.22
N VAL A 349 0.76 8.03 -0.56
CA VAL A 349 0.48 6.68 -1.09
C VAL A 349 -0.38 5.87 -0.11
N TYR A 350 -0.21 6.04 1.20
CA TYR A 350 -1.08 5.41 2.21
C TYR A 350 -2.53 5.85 2.10
N TYR A 351 -2.77 7.16 2.02
CA TYR A 351 -4.12 7.69 1.89
C TYR A 351 -4.77 7.31 0.57
N PHE A 352 -4.02 7.30 -0.53
CA PHE A 352 -4.51 6.82 -1.82
C PHE A 352 -4.90 5.34 -1.76
N ASN A 353 -4.08 4.49 -1.14
CA ASN A 353 -4.42 3.08 -0.95
C ASN A 353 -5.66 2.91 -0.07
N LEU A 354 -5.74 3.63 1.05
CA LEU A 354 -6.87 3.56 1.97
C LEU A 354 -8.17 3.96 1.28
N CYS A 355 -8.15 5.01 0.45
CA CYS A 355 -9.31 5.43 -0.32
C CYS A 355 -9.66 4.44 -1.43
N ALA A 356 -8.66 3.83 -2.09
CA ALA A 356 -8.88 2.78 -3.08
C ALA A 356 -9.55 1.56 -2.44
N ASP A 357 -9.17 1.20 -1.20
CA ASP A 357 -9.78 0.12 -0.44
C ASP A 357 -11.25 0.42 -0.09
N LYS A 358 -11.54 1.62 0.42
CA LYS A 358 -12.91 2.05 0.73
C LYS A 358 -13.79 2.12 -0.52
N TYR A 359 -13.26 2.62 -1.63
CA TYR A 359 -13.98 2.67 -2.90
C TYR A 359 -14.19 1.28 -3.50
N GLY A 360 -13.17 0.41 -3.44
CA GLY A 360 -13.27 -0.98 -3.88
C GLY A 360 -14.33 -1.75 -3.09
N GLU A 361 -14.40 -1.53 -1.77
CA GLU A 361 -15.46 -2.09 -0.93
C GLU A 361 -16.84 -1.56 -1.32
N TYR A 362 -16.98 -0.25 -1.53
CA TYR A 362 -18.23 0.36 -2.00
C TYR A 362 -18.69 -0.22 -3.34
N ALA A 363 -17.79 -0.29 -4.34
CA ALA A 363 -18.08 -0.83 -5.66
C ALA A 363 -18.43 -2.32 -5.61
N TRP A 364 -17.76 -3.09 -4.74
CA TRP A 364 -18.10 -4.49 -4.51
C TRP A 364 -19.50 -4.65 -3.89
N ARG A 365 -19.83 -3.89 -2.84
CA ARG A 365 -21.16 -3.93 -2.21
C ARG A 365 -22.26 -3.58 -3.21
N TRP A 366 -22.03 -2.56 -4.04
CA TRP A 366 -22.99 -2.17 -5.08
C TRP A 366 -23.24 -3.29 -6.10
N ARG A 367 -22.17 -3.88 -6.67
CA ARG A 367 -22.33 -5.00 -7.61
C ARG A 367 -22.92 -6.25 -6.95
N TYR A 368 -22.59 -6.50 -5.68
CA TYR A 368 -23.14 -7.62 -4.94
C TYR A 368 -24.63 -7.45 -4.71
N ARG A 369 -25.10 -6.22 -4.46
CA ARG A 369 -26.53 -5.90 -4.38
C ARG A 369 -27.24 -6.12 -5.72
N GLU A 370 -26.72 -5.58 -6.82
CA GLU A 370 -27.28 -5.80 -8.16
C GLU A 370 -27.36 -7.29 -8.50
N TYR A 371 -26.30 -8.04 -8.14
CA TYR A 371 -26.27 -9.48 -8.25
C TYR A 371 -27.37 -10.14 -7.40
N ALA A 372 -27.50 -9.76 -6.12
CA ALA A 372 -28.50 -10.34 -5.23
C ALA A 372 -29.94 -10.06 -5.68
N GLU A 373 -30.23 -8.84 -6.15
CA GLU A 373 -31.52 -8.44 -6.71
C GLU A 373 -31.86 -9.24 -7.97
N ARG A 374 -30.89 -9.41 -8.90
CA ARG A 374 -31.10 -10.17 -10.15
C ARG A 374 -31.45 -11.64 -9.93
N TYR A 375 -30.95 -12.24 -8.86
CA TYR A 375 -31.14 -13.68 -8.57
C TYR A 375 -32.09 -13.95 -7.40
N GLY A 376 -32.88 -12.96 -6.97
CA GLY A 376 -33.86 -13.13 -5.89
C GLY A 376 -33.25 -13.49 -4.54
N LEU A 377 -31.97 -13.17 -4.31
CA LEU A 377 -31.24 -13.47 -3.07
C LEU A 377 -31.47 -12.42 -1.97
N THR A 378 -32.25 -11.37 -2.25
CA THR A 378 -32.55 -10.29 -1.30
C THR A 378 -33.30 -10.80 -0.06
N ASN A 379 -34.23 -11.75 -0.24
CA ASN A 379 -35.01 -12.32 0.87
C ASN A 379 -34.17 -13.25 1.77
N LEU A 380 -33.17 -13.93 1.20
CA LEU A 380 -32.22 -14.74 1.97
C LEU A 380 -31.33 -13.89 2.89
N ALA A 381 -31.09 -12.62 2.52
CA ALA A 381 -30.31 -11.71 3.34
C ALA A 381 -31.13 -11.16 4.53
N SER A 382 -32.42 -10.88 4.35
CA SER A 382 -33.31 -10.48 5.45
C SER A 382 -33.51 -11.61 6.47
N ASP A 383 -33.66 -12.85 6.00
CA ASP A 383 -33.85 -14.00 6.88
C ASP A 383 -32.57 -14.32 7.66
N ALA A 384 -31.40 -14.28 7.01
CA ALA A 384 -30.11 -14.46 7.68
C ALA A 384 -29.79 -13.34 8.69
N ALA A 385 -30.28 -12.12 8.46
CA ALA A 385 -30.11 -11.00 9.38
C ALA A 385 -30.86 -11.20 10.71
N SER A 386 -31.94 -11.99 10.72
CA SER A 386 -32.71 -12.27 11.94
C SER A 386 -32.01 -13.23 12.92
N THR A 387 -31.11 -14.09 12.43
CA THR A 387 -30.52 -15.19 13.23
C THR A 387 -29.04 -14.98 13.57
N SER A 388 -28.34 -14.08 12.87
CA SER A 388 -26.94 -13.80 13.16
C SER A 388 -26.80 -12.67 14.18
N THR A 389 -26.16 -12.95 15.32
CA THR A 389 -25.74 -11.93 16.30
C THR A 389 -24.72 -10.93 15.72
N PHE A 390 -24.20 -11.20 14.51
CA PHE A 390 -23.40 -10.29 13.70
C PHE A 390 -24.18 -9.96 12.41
N GLY A 391 -24.92 -8.85 12.44
CA GLY A 391 -25.91 -8.47 11.43
C GLY A 391 -25.47 -8.62 9.96
N VAL A 392 -26.05 -9.60 9.28
CA VAL A 392 -25.99 -9.74 7.81
C VAL A 392 -26.68 -8.55 7.11
N SER A 393 -27.52 -7.80 7.82
CA SER A 393 -28.15 -6.56 7.35
C SER A 393 -27.14 -5.51 6.87
N ASP A 394 -25.96 -5.40 7.50
CA ASP A 394 -24.92 -4.44 7.10
C ASP A 394 -24.16 -4.83 5.82
N ALA A 395 -24.30 -6.08 5.38
CA ALA A 395 -23.58 -6.60 4.22
C ALA A 395 -24.26 -6.26 2.88
N VAL A 396 -25.56 -5.95 2.89
CA VAL A 396 -26.37 -5.82 1.66
C VAL A 396 -26.78 -4.37 1.38
N THR A 397 -27.00 -3.55 2.41
CA THR A 397 -27.20 -2.12 2.20
C THR A 397 -25.87 -1.48 1.79
N PRO A 398 -25.77 -0.89 0.57
CA PRO A 398 -24.61 -0.13 0.21
C PRO A 398 -24.50 0.99 1.24
N SER A 399 -23.40 1.03 1.99
CA SER A 399 -23.00 2.26 2.66
C SER A 399 -23.01 3.34 1.59
N GLY A 400 -23.55 4.52 1.90
CA GLY A 400 -23.51 5.66 0.97
C GLY A 400 -22.12 5.87 0.38
N PHE A 401 -22.04 6.54 -0.78
CA PHE A 401 -20.76 6.82 -1.44
C PHE A 401 -19.72 7.33 -0.41
N PRO A 402 -18.47 6.82 -0.43
CA PRO A 402 -17.48 7.12 0.61
C PRO A 402 -16.91 8.54 0.45
N TRP A 403 -17.75 9.57 0.63
CA TRP A 403 -17.46 10.99 0.41
C TRP A 403 -16.23 11.45 1.18
N ILE A 404 -16.09 10.99 2.43
CA ILE A 404 -14.93 11.34 3.26
C ILE A 404 -13.64 10.83 2.61
N ALA A 405 -13.61 9.58 2.10
CA ALA A 405 -12.44 9.04 1.43
C ALA A 405 -12.13 9.81 0.13
N ALA A 406 -13.14 10.15 -0.68
CA ALA A 406 -12.94 10.97 -1.87
C ALA A 406 -12.35 12.37 -1.54
N PHE A 407 -12.80 12.97 -0.43
CA PHE A 407 -12.27 14.25 0.04
C PHE A 407 -10.84 14.12 0.60
N VAL A 408 -10.51 12.99 1.26
CA VAL A 408 -9.13 12.66 1.67
C VAL A 408 -8.21 12.60 0.45
N VAL A 409 -8.61 11.97 -0.67
CA VAL A 409 -7.81 11.96 -1.92
C VAL A 409 -7.56 13.37 -2.43
N THR A 410 -8.60 14.21 -2.42
CA THR A 410 -8.50 15.61 -2.85
C THR A 410 -7.50 16.39 -1.98
N CYS A 411 -7.66 16.35 -0.66
CA CYS A 411 -6.76 17.00 0.29
C CYS A 411 -5.32 16.49 0.16
N THR A 412 -5.15 15.17 0.05
CA THR A 412 -3.83 14.53 -0.11
C THR A 412 -3.14 15.02 -1.38
N THR A 413 -3.88 15.11 -2.48
CA THR A 413 -3.36 15.60 -3.76
C THR A 413 -2.96 17.07 -3.67
N MET A 414 -3.83 17.91 -3.11
CA MET A 414 -3.55 19.33 -2.90
C MET A 414 -2.33 19.55 -1.98
N MET A 415 -2.20 18.76 -0.92
CA MET A 415 -1.05 18.76 -0.01
C MET A 415 0.25 18.41 -0.73
N CYS A 416 0.24 17.37 -1.57
CA CYS A 416 1.40 17.01 -2.39
C CYS A 416 1.80 18.15 -3.33
N GLN A 417 0.81 18.81 -3.95
CA GLN A 417 1.04 19.94 -4.83
C GLN A 417 1.39 21.25 -4.11
N GLY A 418 1.30 21.29 -2.78
CA GLY A 418 1.53 22.50 -2.00
C GLY A 418 0.40 23.53 -2.06
N VAL A 419 -0.82 23.12 -2.41
CA VAL A 419 -2.01 23.98 -2.32
C VAL A 419 -2.61 23.85 -0.93
N HIS A 420 -2.57 24.93 -0.16
CA HIS A 420 -3.02 24.98 1.25
C HIS A 420 -2.57 23.77 2.09
N PRO A 421 -1.28 23.40 2.06
CA PRO A 421 -0.85 22.10 2.56
C PRO A 421 -1.07 21.93 4.07
N THR A 422 -1.06 23.02 4.84
CA THR A 422 -1.40 22.99 6.28
C THR A 422 -2.85 22.57 6.51
N ARG A 423 -3.80 23.16 5.78
CA ARG A 423 -5.24 22.85 5.91
C ARG A 423 -5.53 21.42 5.46
N CYS A 424 -4.93 21.02 4.34
CA CYS A 424 -5.06 19.66 3.83
C CYS A 424 -4.46 18.63 4.80
N SER A 425 -3.28 18.91 5.39
CA SER A 425 -2.66 18.01 6.37
C SER A 425 -3.47 17.94 7.68
N LEU A 426 -4.05 19.05 8.12
CA LEU A 426 -4.95 19.06 9.28
C LEU A 426 -6.22 18.25 9.03
N PHE A 427 -6.78 18.32 7.81
CA PHE A 427 -7.91 17.48 7.43
C PHE A 427 -7.52 15.99 7.45
N MET A 428 -6.37 15.64 6.88
CA MET A 428 -5.86 14.26 6.91
C MET A 428 -5.61 13.78 8.34
N LEU A 429 -5.11 14.65 9.22
CA LEU A 429 -4.94 14.35 10.64
C LEU A 429 -6.28 14.11 11.34
N ALA A 430 -7.29 14.95 11.09
CA ALA A 430 -8.62 14.77 11.64
C ALA A 430 -9.25 13.44 11.18
N TYR A 431 -9.03 13.07 9.92
CA TYR A 431 -9.44 11.78 9.38
C TYR A 431 -8.74 10.60 10.09
N ASP A 432 -7.42 10.69 10.31
CA ASP A 432 -6.67 9.67 11.06
C ASP A 432 -7.18 9.56 12.49
N VAL A 433 -7.47 10.67 13.17
CA VAL A 433 -8.02 10.67 14.53
C VAL A 433 -9.36 9.93 14.54
N MET A 434 -10.24 10.20 13.59
CA MET A 434 -11.53 9.53 13.48
C MET A 434 -11.38 8.01 13.23
N ASP A 435 -10.50 7.59 12.30
CA ASP A 435 -10.25 6.17 12.03
C ASP A 435 -9.61 5.46 13.24
N ASN A 436 -8.69 6.13 13.94
CA ASN A 436 -8.04 5.59 15.13
C ASN A 436 -8.94 5.56 16.36
N ILE A 437 -9.89 6.49 16.54
CA ILE A 437 -10.89 6.42 17.62
C ILE A 437 -11.76 5.17 17.44
N GLY A 438 -12.23 4.89 16.22
CA GLY A 438 -12.99 3.68 15.94
C GLY A 438 -12.18 2.42 16.28
N LEU A 439 -10.94 2.35 15.81
CA LEU A 439 -10.02 1.26 16.13
C LEU A 439 -9.76 1.13 17.65
N PHE A 440 -9.59 2.24 18.35
CA PHE A 440 -9.36 2.27 19.79
C PHE A 440 -10.58 1.74 20.56
N LEU A 441 -11.79 2.16 20.20
CA LEU A 441 -13.02 1.65 20.80
C LEU A 441 -13.21 0.15 20.51
N ASP A 442 -12.91 -0.28 19.29
CA ASP A 442 -12.99 -1.69 18.90
C ASP A 442 -12.01 -2.57 19.67
N VAL A 443 -10.82 -2.05 19.96
CA VAL A 443 -9.78 -2.76 20.70
C VAL A 443 -10.04 -2.74 22.21
N PHE A 444 -10.19 -1.56 22.80
CA PHE A 444 -10.12 -1.37 24.25
C PHE A 444 -11.49 -1.33 24.90
N ALA A 445 -12.50 -0.75 24.24
CA ALA A 445 -13.83 -0.61 24.84
C ALA A 445 -14.70 -1.86 24.60
N THR A 446 -14.65 -2.42 23.39
CA THR A 446 -15.53 -3.55 23.02
C THR A 446 -14.82 -4.90 23.00
N GLY A 447 -13.48 -4.92 22.93
CA GLY A 447 -12.71 -6.15 22.76
C GLY A 447 -13.00 -6.93 21.47
N LYS A 448 -13.70 -6.31 20.51
CA LYS A 448 -14.08 -6.94 19.23
C LYS A 448 -12.87 -7.22 18.35
N THR A 449 -11.85 -6.37 18.45
CA THR A 449 -10.66 -6.45 17.60
C THR A 449 -9.42 -6.64 18.46
N ALA A 450 -8.65 -7.69 18.18
CA ALA A 450 -7.33 -7.84 18.78
C ALA A 450 -6.35 -6.83 18.17
N LEU A 451 -5.50 -6.21 19.00
CA LEU A 451 -4.36 -5.43 18.51
C LEU A 451 -3.48 -6.35 17.66
N ASN A 452 -3.46 -6.09 16.37
CA ASN A 452 -2.58 -6.72 15.42
C ASN A 452 -1.58 -5.69 14.88
N GLU A 453 -0.57 -6.17 14.16
CA GLU A 453 0.47 -5.31 13.61
C GLU A 453 -0.09 -4.22 12.69
N LEU A 454 -1.14 -4.54 11.93
CA LEU A 454 -1.76 -3.59 11.02
C LEU A 454 -2.47 -2.46 11.78
N ALA A 455 -3.13 -2.77 12.90
CA ALA A 455 -3.75 -1.79 13.79
C ALA A 455 -2.70 -0.83 14.37
N MET A 456 -1.57 -1.34 14.83
CA MET A 456 -0.47 -0.51 15.32
C MET A 456 0.17 0.33 14.21
N LYS A 457 0.25 -0.22 12.99
CA LYS A 457 0.74 0.50 11.81
C LYS A 457 -0.16 1.70 11.46
N LYS A 458 -1.47 1.61 11.67
CA LYS A 458 -2.39 2.76 11.56
C LYS A 458 -2.14 3.85 12.61
N ILE A 459 -1.79 3.45 13.85
CA ILE A 459 -1.42 4.41 14.90
C ILE A 459 -0.11 5.12 14.54
N ALA A 460 0.86 4.43 13.93
CA ALA A 460 2.07 5.09 13.44
C ALA A 460 1.79 6.08 12.30
N MET A 461 0.78 5.81 11.48
CA MET A 461 0.35 6.75 10.45
C MET A 461 -0.12 8.08 11.05
N PHE A 462 -0.83 8.06 12.18
CA PHE A 462 -1.14 9.29 12.92
C PHE A 462 0.13 10.09 13.28
N GLY A 463 1.21 9.41 13.71
CA GLY A 463 2.52 10.03 13.94
C GLY A 463 3.11 10.65 12.67
N CYS A 464 3.03 9.97 11.53
CA CYS A 464 3.49 10.48 10.24
C CYS A 464 2.69 11.71 9.79
N THR A 465 1.39 11.73 10.04
CA THR A 465 0.49 12.83 9.69
C THR A 465 0.69 14.04 10.60
N CYS A 466 0.99 13.82 11.88
CA CYS A 466 1.49 14.87 12.77
C CYS A 466 2.76 15.54 12.22
N LEU A 467 3.67 14.77 11.62
CA LEU A 467 4.86 15.32 10.96
C LEU A 467 4.52 16.13 9.71
N LEU A 468 3.51 15.73 8.93
CA LEU A 468 2.99 16.53 7.81
C LEU A 468 2.46 17.89 8.30
N VAL A 469 1.67 17.89 9.37
CA VAL A 469 1.15 19.14 9.96
C VAL A 469 2.31 19.98 10.48
N ALA A 470 3.26 19.40 11.22
CA ALA A 470 4.44 20.10 11.73
C ALA A 470 5.33 20.65 10.61
N HIS A 471 5.35 20.01 9.43
CA HIS A 471 6.01 20.50 8.22
C HIS A 471 5.43 21.84 7.76
N HIS A 472 4.11 21.92 7.78
CA HIS A 472 3.35 22.98 7.12
C HIS A 472 2.86 24.07 8.06
N VAL A 473 2.87 23.84 9.38
CA VAL A 473 2.67 24.89 10.36
C VAL A 473 3.94 25.73 10.39
N LYS A 474 3.91 26.82 9.61
CA LYS A 474 4.90 27.91 9.67
C LYS A 474 5.01 28.38 11.12
N ASP A 475 6.20 28.78 11.56
CA ASP A 475 6.41 29.51 12.82
C ASP A 475 5.84 30.95 12.74
N GLY A 476 4.63 31.10 12.16
CA GLY A 476 3.94 32.34 11.84
C GLY A 476 3.53 33.17 13.05
N ALA A 477 3.87 32.73 14.26
CA ALA A 477 3.67 33.51 15.47
C ALA A 477 4.78 34.56 15.71
N GLY A 478 5.90 34.51 14.98
CA GLY A 478 7.09 35.31 15.34
C GLY A 478 7.25 36.69 14.68
N TYR A 479 6.61 36.94 13.52
CA TYR A 479 6.93 38.13 12.71
C TYR A 479 5.85 39.24 12.71
N GLY A 480 4.69 39.00 13.31
CA GLY A 480 3.54 39.90 13.20
C GLY A 480 3.37 40.97 14.27
N ALA A 481 4.25 41.07 15.28
CA ALA A 481 3.92 41.82 16.50
C ALA A 481 4.83 43.01 16.87
N LYS A 482 5.87 43.37 16.10
CA LYS A 482 6.77 44.48 16.51
C LYS A 482 7.24 45.47 15.42
N GLY A 483 6.74 45.38 14.19
CA GLY A 483 6.99 46.39 13.16
C GLY A 483 5.76 47.24 12.94
N GLY A 484 5.50 48.18 13.84
CA GLY A 484 4.60 49.29 13.53
C GLY A 484 5.32 50.21 12.56
N ASP A 485 5.18 49.98 11.26
CA ASP A 485 5.14 51.08 10.30
C ASP A 485 4.32 50.66 9.06
N GLN A 486 3.46 51.57 8.64
CA GLN A 486 2.37 51.34 7.71
C GLN A 486 2.87 51.40 6.26
N GLY A 487 2.42 50.47 5.42
CA GLY A 487 2.45 50.68 3.96
C GLY A 487 3.10 49.56 3.14
N GLY A 488 2.55 48.33 3.19
CA GLY A 488 3.04 47.26 2.32
C GLY A 488 2.24 45.97 2.44
N ARG A 489 0.93 46.03 2.20
CA ARG A 489 -0.02 44.92 2.41
C ARG A 489 -0.12 43.94 1.23
N GLY A 490 0.97 43.69 0.51
CA GLY A 490 1.01 42.78 -0.64
C GLY A 490 1.97 41.60 -0.40
N ASP A 491 1.51 40.38 -0.62
CA ASP A 491 2.32 39.18 -0.87
C ASP A 491 2.97 38.39 0.29
N ALA A 492 2.41 38.46 1.51
CA ALA A 492 2.79 37.54 2.60
C ALA A 492 2.26 36.08 2.43
N ASN A 493 1.60 35.76 1.32
CA ASN A 493 0.84 34.52 1.12
C ASN A 493 1.53 33.45 0.27
N ASP A 494 2.80 33.61 -0.10
CA ASP A 494 3.53 32.50 -0.74
C ASP A 494 4.14 31.56 0.34
N PRO A 495 3.56 30.36 0.56
CA PRO A 495 4.11 29.38 1.50
C PRO A 495 5.47 28.83 1.05
N PHE A 496 5.91 29.10 -0.18
CA PHE A 496 7.20 28.68 -0.73
C PHE A 496 8.24 29.80 -0.78
N ALA A 497 7.86 31.08 -0.69
CA ALA A 497 8.83 32.17 -0.62
C ALA A 497 9.75 32.04 0.59
N ALA A 498 9.29 31.48 1.72
CA ALA A 498 10.16 31.20 2.88
C ALA A 498 11.11 29.99 2.70
N LEU A 499 10.90 29.15 1.68
CA LEU A 499 11.83 28.10 1.25
C LEU A 499 12.79 28.59 0.16
N ALA A 500 12.45 29.69 -0.53
CA ALA A 500 13.27 30.34 -1.55
C ALA A 500 14.14 31.48 -1.00
N MET A 501 13.72 32.11 0.10
CA MET A 501 14.52 33.05 0.90
C MET A 501 15.40 32.27 1.89
N ASP A 502 16.28 31.44 1.35
CA ASP A 502 17.52 31.13 2.06
C ASP A 502 18.35 32.42 2.02
N ASP A 503 18.50 33.07 3.17
CA ASP A 503 19.59 34.01 3.41
C ASP A 503 20.88 33.37 2.87
N ASP A 504 21.58 34.07 1.98
CA ASP A 504 22.80 33.61 1.34
C ASP A 504 23.74 33.01 2.40
N PRO A 505 24.06 31.70 2.37
CA PRO A 505 24.89 31.05 3.39
C PRO A 505 26.37 31.48 3.34
N PHE A 506 26.68 32.53 2.57
CA PHE A 506 28.03 33.02 2.30
C PHE A 506 28.23 34.50 2.66
N ASP A 507 27.31 35.15 3.37
CA ASP A 507 27.71 36.33 4.13
C ASP A 507 28.77 35.90 5.15
N GLY A 508 29.97 36.47 5.02
CA GLY A 508 31.27 35.95 5.49
C GLY A 508 31.45 35.72 6.99
N ASP A 509 30.38 35.80 7.79
CA ASP A 509 30.32 35.54 9.23
C ASP A 509 29.49 34.28 9.58
N GLY A 510 29.65 33.23 8.77
CA GLY A 510 28.89 31.95 8.78
C GLY A 510 28.86 31.13 10.08
N LYS A 511 29.38 31.63 11.20
CA LYS A 511 29.24 31.01 12.54
C LYS A 511 28.03 31.54 13.32
N VAL A 512 27.46 32.70 12.97
CA VAL A 512 26.39 33.33 13.76
C VAL A 512 24.98 32.93 13.28
N SER A 513 24.78 32.73 11.96
CA SER A 513 23.45 32.46 11.38
C SER A 513 22.93 31.04 11.64
N ALA A 514 23.80 30.02 11.52
CA ALA A 514 23.44 28.63 11.86
C ALA A 514 23.06 28.48 13.35
N ARG A 515 23.74 29.24 14.23
CA ARG A 515 23.53 29.21 15.69
C ARG A 515 22.15 29.75 16.10
N ARG A 516 21.58 30.72 15.36
CA ARG A 516 20.23 31.26 15.62
C ARG A 516 19.09 30.37 15.13
N ARG A 517 19.29 29.51 14.11
CA ARG A 517 18.25 28.59 13.61
C ARG A 517 17.93 27.49 14.63
N ASP A 518 18.93 26.88 15.27
CA ASP A 518 18.72 25.80 16.25
C ASP A 518 18.03 26.26 17.54
N GLU A 519 18.23 27.51 17.95
CA GLU A 519 17.61 28.05 19.16
C GLU A 519 16.13 28.38 19.00
N ARG A 520 15.55 28.37 17.79
CA ARG A 520 14.17 28.83 17.56
C ARG A 520 13.17 27.77 17.13
N VAL A 521 13.51 26.47 17.13
CA VAL A 521 12.45 25.45 17.01
C VAL A 521 11.55 25.56 18.24
N GLY A 522 10.36 26.14 18.09
CA GLY A 522 9.45 26.41 19.22
C GLY A 522 9.22 25.15 20.07
N ALA A 523 9.03 25.34 21.39
CA ALA A 523 8.76 24.22 22.30
C ALA A 523 7.58 23.36 21.82
N LYS A 524 6.56 23.98 21.23
CA LYS A 524 5.41 23.31 20.61
C LYS A 524 5.81 22.41 19.44
N LYS A 525 6.63 22.91 18.51
CA LYS A 525 7.14 22.11 17.38
C LYS A 525 8.02 20.95 17.85
N SER A 526 8.89 21.20 18.82
CA SER A 526 9.71 20.14 19.43
C SER A 526 8.87 19.07 20.14
N ALA A 527 7.78 19.46 20.80
CA ALA A 527 6.83 18.53 21.43
C ALA A 527 6.10 17.68 20.38
N ALA A 528 5.67 18.29 19.27
CA ALA A 528 5.07 17.56 18.15
C ALA A 528 6.04 16.54 17.51
N LEU A 529 7.30 16.93 17.30
CA LEU A 529 8.35 16.03 16.80
C LEU A 529 8.65 14.88 17.79
N LEU A 530 8.62 15.15 19.10
CA LEU A 530 8.76 14.11 20.12
C LEU A 530 7.56 13.14 20.09
N ALA A 531 6.33 13.67 20.06
CA ALA A 531 5.12 12.85 20.02
C ALA A 531 5.09 11.94 18.78
N ALA A 532 5.42 12.48 17.61
CA ALA A 532 5.54 11.71 16.39
C ALA A 532 6.59 10.60 16.49
N ARG A 533 7.78 10.91 17.04
CA ARG A 533 8.84 9.91 17.28
C ARG A 533 8.37 8.80 18.21
N CYS A 534 7.76 9.14 19.34
CA CYS A 534 7.25 8.16 20.30
C CYS A 534 6.17 7.27 19.68
N ALA A 535 5.26 7.84 18.88
CA ALA A 535 4.23 7.06 18.18
C ALA A 535 4.84 6.06 17.19
N MET A 536 5.84 6.47 16.41
CA MET A 536 6.54 5.57 15.48
C MET A 536 7.38 4.51 16.21
N ALA A 537 8.08 4.90 17.28
CA ALA A 537 8.84 3.94 18.09
C ALA A 537 7.95 2.91 18.77
N ALA A 538 6.77 3.31 19.27
CA ALA A 538 5.80 2.39 19.86
C ALA A 538 5.32 1.31 18.86
N LEU A 539 5.13 1.68 17.59
CA LEU A 539 4.88 0.72 16.51
C LEU A 539 6.03 -0.29 16.40
N PHE A 540 7.27 0.19 16.26
CA PHE A 540 8.42 -0.70 16.04
C PHE A 540 8.67 -1.62 17.24
N PHE A 541 8.45 -1.14 18.46
CA PHE A 541 8.46 -1.98 19.65
C PHE A 541 7.39 -3.07 19.58
N PHE A 542 6.15 -2.72 19.24
CA PHE A 542 5.06 -3.68 19.16
C PHE A 542 5.32 -4.76 18.10
N VAL A 543 5.67 -4.36 16.88
CA VAL A 543 5.90 -5.31 15.77
C VAL A 543 7.12 -6.19 16.06
N GLY A 544 8.15 -5.63 16.68
CA GLY A 544 9.31 -6.37 17.17
C GLY A 544 8.97 -7.42 18.24
N LEU A 545 8.19 -7.04 19.25
CA LEU A 545 7.73 -7.97 20.29
C LEU A 545 6.83 -9.07 19.70
N ALA A 546 5.95 -8.73 18.76
CA ALA A 546 5.15 -9.71 18.04
C ALA A 546 6.04 -10.70 17.27
N GLN A 547 7.13 -10.22 16.67
CA GLN A 547 8.10 -11.09 16.00
C GLN A 547 8.88 -11.98 16.96
N ILE A 548 9.35 -11.44 18.08
CA ILE A 548 10.02 -12.22 19.12
C ILE A 548 9.09 -13.34 19.61
N LYS A 549 7.81 -13.03 19.88
CA LYS A 549 6.81 -14.03 20.26
C LYS A 549 6.64 -15.12 19.19
N ARG A 550 6.59 -14.75 17.90
CA ARG A 550 6.52 -15.73 16.80
C ARG A 550 7.74 -16.63 16.73
N ILE A 551 8.95 -16.08 16.89
CA ILE A 551 10.19 -16.84 16.87
C ILE A 551 10.22 -17.82 18.04
N VAL A 552 9.93 -17.35 19.26
CA VAL A 552 9.87 -18.20 20.46
C VAL A 552 8.84 -19.31 20.31
N ALA A 553 7.64 -19.00 19.82
CA ALA A 553 6.59 -19.99 19.59
C ALA A 553 7.00 -21.04 18.55
N ARG A 554 7.64 -20.61 17.45
CA ARG A 554 8.14 -21.50 16.40
C ARG A 554 9.26 -22.40 16.93
N ASP A 555 10.23 -21.85 17.66
CA ASP A 555 11.37 -22.60 18.17
C ASP A 555 10.92 -23.59 19.26
N PHE A 556 9.93 -23.23 20.09
CA PHE A 556 9.30 -24.14 21.04
C PHE A 556 8.51 -25.26 20.34
N ALA A 557 7.81 -24.95 19.25
CA ALA A 557 7.12 -25.94 18.43
C ALA A 557 8.10 -26.91 17.77
N LEU A 558 9.24 -26.42 17.26
CA LEU A 558 10.32 -27.25 16.69
C LEU A 558 10.99 -28.13 17.76
N PHE A 559 11.22 -27.59 18.96
CA PHE A 559 11.73 -28.35 20.09
C PHE A 559 10.78 -29.47 20.52
N SER A 560 9.48 -29.17 20.57
CA SER A 560 8.42 -30.15 20.91
C SER A 560 8.22 -31.20 19.81
N SER A 561 8.43 -30.82 18.55
CA SER A 561 8.23 -31.68 17.38
C SER A 561 9.48 -32.47 16.96
N ARG A 562 10.58 -32.41 17.73
CA ARG A 562 11.85 -33.09 17.45
C ARG A 562 11.72 -34.62 17.29
N LYS A 563 10.57 -35.20 17.66
CA LYS A 563 10.22 -36.62 17.45
C LYS A 563 9.56 -36.94 16.11
N GLN A 564 9.13 -35.96 15.30
CA GLN A 564 8.53 -36.20 13.98
C GLN A 564 9.54 -35.91 12.87
N THR A 565 10.04 -36.97 12.24
CA THR A 565 11.03 -36.96 11.15
C THR A 565 10.46 -36.58 9.78
N THR A 566 9.19 -36.18 9.69
CA THR A 566 8.59 -35.77 8.42
C THR A 566 8.98 -34.32 8.10
N PRO A 567 9.78 -34.08 7.04
CA PRO A 567 10.04 -32.72 6.59
C PRO A 567 8.72 -32.08 6.20
N LEU A 568 8.32 -31.01 6.90
CA LEU A 568 7.16 -30.19 6.60
C LEU A 568 7.34 -29.56 5.22
N ALA A 569 6.97 -30.31 4.19
CA ALA A 569 7.09 -29.91 2.80
C ALA A 569 6.16 -28.73 2.52
N GLY A 570 6.75 -27.55 2.33
CA GLY A 570 6.09 -26.42 1.68
C GLY A 570 5.24 -25.50 2.56
N GLY A 571 5.58 -25.35 3.85
CA GLY A 571 4.98 -24.30 4.69
C GLY A 571 5.06 -22.95 3.98
N TYR A 572 3.90 -22.34 3.73
CA TYR A 572 3.81 -21.02 3.11
C TYR A 572 4.53 -20.02 4.01
N ARG A 573 5.61 -19.41 3.51
CA ARG A 573 6.37 -18.42 4.27
C ARG A 573 5.53 -17.16 4.39
N ASP A 574 5.09 -16.85 5.60
CA ASP A 574 4.38 -15.60 5.87
C ASP A 574 5.34 -14.44 5.62
N GLY A 575 4.84 -13.32 5.10
CA GLY A 575 5.63 -12.10 4.92
C GLY A 575 6.22 -11.61 6.24
N HIS A 576 5.56 -11.96 7.35
CA HIS A 576 6.01 -11.70 8.71
C HIS A 576 7.24 -12.52 9.16
N ASP A 577 7.56 -13.64 8.51
CA ASP A 577 8.70 -14.49 8.88
C ASP A 577 10.03 -13.96 8.31
N ASN A 578 10.35 -12.72 8.71
CA ASN A 578 11.54 -11.99 8.29
C ASN A 578 12.29 -11.37 9.48
N ASN A 579 13.58 -11.08 9.30
CA ASN A 579 14.44 -10.49 10.34
C ASN A 579 14.39 -8.96 10.38
N TRP A 580 13.73 -8.31 9.41
CA TRP A 580 13.64 -6.85 9.35
C TRP A 580 12.90 -6.30 10.57
N LEU A 581 11.86 -6.99 11.04
CA LEU A 581 11.10 -6.60 12.23
C LEU A 581 11.95 -6.57 13.52
N LEU A 582 12.97 -7.44 13.63
CA LEU A 582 13.91 -7.42 14.76
C LEU A 582 14.88 -6.26 14.66
N LEU A 583 15.29 -5.89 13.44
CA LEU A 583 16.13 -4.71 13.22
C LEU A 583 15.34 -3.43 13.52
N GLU A 584 14.07 -3.36 13.12
CA GLU A 584 13.16 -2.27 13.48
C GLU A 584 13.00 -2.14 14.99
N PHE A 585 12.81 -3.26 15.69
CA PHE A 585 12.77 -3.31 17.15
C PHE A 585 14.03 -2.75 17.79
N ALA A 586 15.21 -3.19 17.34
CA ALA A 586 16.49 -2.74 17.87
C ALA A 586 16.71 -1.23 17.67
N LEU A 587 16.23 -0.69 16.54
CA LEU A 587 16.32 0.73 16.20
C LEU A 587 15.22 1.59 16.84
N ALA A 588 14.17 0.99 17.41
CA ALA A 588 13.07 1.71 18.05
C ALA A 588 13.53 2.50 19.29
N THR A 589 14.38 1.91 20.14
CA THR A 589 14.94 2.56 21.34
C THR A 589 15.71 3.84 21.01
N PRO A 590 16.75 3.81 20.14
CA PRO A 590 17.48 5.03 19.82
C PRO A 590 16.62 6.06 19.08
N LEU A 591 15.62 5.64 18.29
CA LEU A 591 14.63 6.56 17.70
C LEU A 591 13.82 7.30 18.78
N ALA A 592 13.28 6.56 19.76
CA ALA A 592 12.45 7.10 20.82
C ALA A 592 13.18 8.17 21.64
N VAL A 593 14.41 7.89 22.06
CA VAL A 593 15.22 8.82 22.84
C VAL A 593 15.84 9.94 21.98
N GLY A 594 15.87 9.78 20.66
CA GLY A 594 16.52 10.71 19.73
C GLY A 594 18.05 10.67 19.87
N TRP A 595 18.61 9.46 19.89
CA TRP A 595 20.05 9.21 19.85
C TRP A 595 20.47 8.88 18.41
N GLY A 596 21.47 9.58 17.89
CA GLY A 596 21.95 9.36 16.52
C GLY A 596 20.86 9.57 15.48
N GLY A 597 20.01 10.59 15.67
CA GLY A 597 18.71 10.74 14.99
C GLY A 597 18.77 10.47 13.49
N HIS A 598 19.71 11.12 12.77
CA HIS A 598 19.87 10.94 11.32
C HIS A 598 20.26 9.51 10.92
N ALA A 599 21.20 8.88 11.64
CA ALA A 599 21.65 7.53 11.30
C ALA A 599 20.53 6.51 11.54
N VAL A 600 19.79 6.66 12.64
CA VAL A 600 18.70 5.77 13.01
C VAL A 600 17.50 5.93 12.07
N THR A 601 17.08 7.15 11.73
CA THR A 601 15.99 7.37 10.78
C THR A 601 16.31 6.83 9.40
N ARG A 602 17.57 6.95 8.93
CA ARG A 602 18.02 6.34 7.67
C ARG A 602 17.97 4.82 7.74
N ALA A 603 18.54 4.22 8.79
CA ALA A 603 18.58 2.78 8.96
C ALA A 603 17.17 2.18 9.03
N LEU A 604 16.26 2.81 9.76
CA LEU A 604 14.85 2.42 9.82
C LEU A 604 14.14 2.60 8.47
N THR A 605 14.33 3.73 7.78
CA THR A 605 13.76 3.94 6.44
C THR A 605 14.20 2.85 5.47
N LEU A 606 15.49 2.53 5.44
CA LEU A 606 16.05 1.47 4.60
C LEU A 606 15.49 0.10 4.98
N THR A 607 15.34 -0.17 6.27
CA THR A 607 14.78 -1.43 6.78
C THR A 607 13.32 -1.60 6.36
N LEU A 608 12.49 -0.56 6.52
CA LEU A 608 11.09 -0.56 6.11
C LEU A 608 10.92 -0.75 4.61
N PHE A 609 11.77 -0.12 3.80
CA PHE A 609 11.75 -0.31 2.35
C PHE A 609 12.22 -1.73 1.98
N ALA A 610 13.27 -2.25 2.62
CA ALA A 610 13.71 -3.62 2.41
C ALA A 610 12.60 -4.62 2.76
N GLU A 611 11.86 -4.39 3.84
CA GLU A 611 10.69 -5.20 4.21
C GLU A 611 9.57 -5.04 3.17
N ALA A 612 9.20 -3.81 2.78
CA ALA A 612 8.18 -3.53 1.77
C ALA A 612 8.47 -4.30 0.47
N PHE A 613 9.65 -4.11 -0.11
CA PHE A 613 9.98 -4.69 -1.41
C PHE A 613 10.35 -6.19 -1.34
N GLY A 614 10.95 -6.63 -0.23
CA GLY A 614 11.45 -8.00 -0.06
C GLY A 614 10.38 -8.99 0.41
N CYS A 615 9.51 -8.58 1.33
CA CYS A 615 8.57 -9.45 2.02
C CYS A 615 7.14 -9.34 1.45
N TRP A 616 6.72 -8.14 1.05
CA TRP A 616 5.33 -7.86 0.70
C TRP A 616 5.08 -7.83 -0.81
N ARG A 617 5.16 -9.01 -1.44
CA ARG A 617 4.96 -9.18 -2.89
C ARG A 617 3.48 -9.15 -3.30
N PHE A 618 2.74 -8.10 -2.95
CA PHE A 618 1.30 -8.01 -3.25
C PHE A 618 0.98 -8.05 -4.76
N TRP A 619 1.96 -7.69 -5.61
CA TRP A 619 1.89 -7.81 -7.07
C TRP A 619 2.09 -9.23 -7.60
N ALA A 620 2.43 -10.21 -6.76
CA ALA A 620 2.59 -11.59 -7.21
C ALA A 620 1.22 -12.31 -7.23
N PRO A 621 0.84 -12.99 -8.33
CA PRO A 621 -0.48 -13.62 -8.49
C PRO A 621 -0.82 -14.73 -7.47
N ARG A 622 0.17 -15.20 -6.71
CA ARG A 622 0.05 -16.30 -5.75
C ARG A 622 0.18 -15.86 -4.30
N THR A 623 0.21 -14.55 -4.05
CA THR A 623 0.31 -14.05 -2.68
C THR A 623 -0.99 -14.33 -1.95
N PHE A 624 -0.88 -15.12 -0.88
CA PHE A 624 -1.96 -15.34 0.06
C PHE A 624 -2.35 -13.99 0.67
N ARG A 625 -3.63 -13.60 0.54
CA ARG A 625 -4.18 -12.32 1.02
C ARG A 625 -3.45 -11.09 0.42
N PRO A 626 -3.61 -10.82 -0.89
CA PRO A 626 -2.94 -9.71 -1.56
C PRO A 626 -3.28 -8.35 -0.93
N ASP A 627 -4.51 -8.16 -0.44
CA ASP A 627 -4.93 -6.93 0.25
C ASP A 627 -4.13 -6.68 1.53
N HIS A 628 -3.87 -7.73 2.31
CA HIS A 628 -3.08 -7.65 3.53
C HIS A 628 -1.62 -7.32 3.22
N ALA A 629 -1.02 -8.00 2.23
CA ALA A 629 0.34 -7.72 1.78
C ALA A 629 0.47 -6.29 1.23
N ARG A 630 -0.54 -5.82 0.48
CA ARG A 630 -0.59 -4.44 -0.04
C ARG A 630 -0.63 -3.42 1.09
N ALA A 631 -1.48 -3.64 2.10
CA ALA A 631 -1.57 -2.75 3.25
C ALA A 631 -0.22 -2.64 3.98
N HIS A 632 0.46 -3.77 4.23
CA HIS A 632 1.81 -3.76 4.80
C HIS A 632 2.82 -3.01 3.93
N PHE A 633 2.83 -3.29 2.62
CA PHE A 633 3.70 -2.62 1.67
C PHE A 633 3.54 -1.09 1.74
N VAL A 634 2.30 -0.62 1.63
CA VAL A 634 2.01 0.80 1.57
C VAL A 634 2.27 1.49 2.91
N THR A 635 1.90 0.88 4.04
CA THR A 635 2.17 1.49 5.34
C THR A 635 3.66 1.54 5.65
N ASN A 636 4.46 0.56 5.22
CA ASN A 636 5.91 0.61 5.36
C ASN A 636 6.52 1.77 4.56
N LEU A 637 6.06 1.97 3.31
CA LEU A 637 6.49 3.11 2.50
C LEU A 637 6.14 4.43 3.18
N ALA A 638 4.93 4.55 3.70
CA ALA A 638 4.46 5.76 4.36
C ALA A 638 5.18 6.04 5.69
N CYS A 639 5.45 5.02 6.50
CA CYS A 639 6.28 5.15 7.70
C CYS A 639 7.71 5.58 7.35
N GLY A 640 8.30 5.01 6.28
CA GLY A 640 9.58 5.49 5.75
C GLY A 640 9.52 6.95 5.31
N GLY A 641 8.44 7.37 4.66
CA GLY A 641 8.18 8.78 4.34
C GLY A 641 8.11 9.69 5.57
N GLY A 642 7.47 9.23 6.64
CA GLY A 642 7.45 9.91 7.95
C GLY A 642 8.85 10.06 8.55
N LEU A 643 9.68 9.02 8.51
CA LEU A 643 11.07 9.08 8.95
C LEU A 643 11.92 10.04 8.12
N MET A 644 11.69 10.11 6.80
CA MET A 644 12.35 11.08 5.92
C MET A 644 11.96 12.53 6.27
N LEU A 645 10.69 12.78 6.62
CA LEU A 645 10.26 14.09 7.11
C LEU A 645 10.90 14.42 8.45
N LEU A 646 10.93 13.47 9.38
CA LEU A 646 11.58 13.64 10.67
C LEU A 646 13.08 13.98 10.51
N GLN A 647 13.75 13.33 9.56
CA GLN A 647 15.13 13.61 9.20
C GLN A 647 15.30 15.04 8.65
N ALA A 648 14.35 15.53 7.85
CA ALA A 648 14.37 16.89 7.31
C ALA A 648 14.14 17.97 8.39
N PHE A 649 13.36 17.70 9.43
CA PHE A 649 13.17 18.65 10.55
C PHE A 649 14.33 18.66 11.55
N GLY A 650 15.12 17.60 11.56
CA GLY A 650 15.98 17.27 12.69
C GLY A 650 15.17 16.75 13.88
N ALA A 651 15.88 16.31 14.90
CA ALA A 651 15.30 15.52 15.98
C ALA A 651 14.46 16.37 17.00
N GLY A 652 14.50 17.71 16.90
CA GLY A 652 13.82 18.64 17.82
C GLY A 652 14.52 18.79 19.17
N ARG A 653 14.12 19.76 20.01
CA ARG A 653 14.84 20.09 21.27
C ARG A 653 14.91 18.95 22.29
N TYR A 654 13.93 18.05 22.30
CA TYR A 654 13.79 16.97 23.27
C TYR A 654 14.46 15.69 22.78
N THR A 655 15.78 15.73 22.62
CA THR A 655 16.58 14.58 22.14
C THR A 655 17.83 14.42 22.99
N VAL A 656 18.28 13.17 23.14
CA VAL A 656 19.57 12.92 23.79
C VAL A 656 20.70 13.57 23.02
N ASP A 657 20.66 13.57 21.68
CA ASP A 657 21.65 14.27 20.84
C ASP A 657 21.78 15.75 21.22
N ASN A 658 20.65 16.46 21.39
CA ASN A 658 20.65 17.86 21.78
C ASN A 658 21.08 18.07 23.24
N TYR A 659 20.72 17.16 24.13
CA TYR A 659 21.16 17.20 25.53
C TYR A 659 22.68 17.05 25.63
N VAL A 660 23.26 16.05 24.96
CA VAL A 660 24.70 15.79 24.93
C VAL A 660 25.44 16.98 24.30
N HIS A 661 24.95 17.52 23.19
CA HIS A 661 25.55 18.67 22.53
C HIS A 661 25.54 19.94 23.40
N ARG A 662 24.50 20.15 24.23
CA ARG A 662 24.45 21.27 25.18
C ARG A 662 25.42 21.12 26.34
N ASN A 663 25.59 19.91 26.87
CA ASN A 663 26.48 19.67 28.00
C ASN A 663 27.96 19.67 27.62
N LYS A 664 28.32 19.16 26.43
CA LYS A 664 29.69 19.25 25.88
C LYS A 664 30.22 20.67 25.71
N LYS A 665 29.35 21.68 25.70
CA LYS A 665 29.72 23.10 25.62
C LYS A 665 29.97 23.74 26.98
N LYS A 666 29.57 23.08 28.06
CA LYS A 666 29.75 23.58 29.43
C LYS A 666 31.03 23.05 30.07
N THR A 667 31.49 21.89 29.60
CA THR A 667 32.82 21.32 29.85
C THR A 667 33.81 21.89 28.87
#